data_AF-A0A7V9MBH8-F1
#
_entry.id   AF-A0A7V9MBH8-F1
#
_cell.length_a   1.000
_cell.length_b   1.000
_cell.length_c   1.000
_cell.angle_alpha   90.00
_cell.angle_beta   90.00
_cell.angle_gamma   90.00
#
_symmetry.space_group_name_H-M   'P 1'
#
loop_
_entity.id
_entity.type
_entity.pdbx_description
1 polymer ?
#
loop_
_entity_poly.entity_id
_entity_poly.type
_entity_poly.pdbx_seq_one_letter_code
_entity_poly.pdbx_strand_id
1 'polypeptide(L)'
;METLGRRSTIDARELAPAIVSGFTVGALGLAGGGYKAPSWGWATLALVAAVLAVLVALGLPRLGLLELAFLGGLGALCVWTLVSAAWSLDRAQAVLESERLLLYVAGSLALLLAGRRSSLSYLVGGLLTGITVVCATALSIRLFPDSVHSGGVTVSADPEAAFKLAEPLGYSNALGALAAIGIAVAFGLAARAETTAGSALAAASLPILASTLYLTFGRAAWLALGAGLAAALVLDSRRLQLVTTLLALAPAPALAVLLASRSDGLTSTEASLADIQSDGQRFSFAVALLAALATVSALALRYAAGRVRAGPRLTRSYAAALLIVLVAVTAAAIGRAGGPIDLADRAYSAFNAPPAPAQGDVGRRLFSFSGSSRSDYWRVAWHDVEDHPLLGSGAGSYERRWLARRPADLPVRDAHSLYLETLAELGPLGLLLLLGALVAPLGAALAARGHPLVPPALAAYCCYLVHAAVDWDWELPAVTLAGLSAGAALLVAARPTDTTRAPSPRLLASVLGAACVVSVLTALALVGNRALEQSADALDRTDSAEAKRQARRAARWTPWASEPWRLLGEGQLAEGDIEAAGASFRKGLAEDSRSWELWLDLGLASEGPERRRAFDRASALNPREPQIQALRRGAG
;
A
#
# COMPACT_ATOMS: atom_id res chain seq x y z
N MET A 1 16.17 -6.24 -51.25
CA MET A 1 14.79 -6.58 -50.82
C MET A 1 14.88 -7.68 -49.76
N GLU A 2 15.70 -7.48 -48.72
CA GLU A 2 16.15 -8.53 -47.79
C GLU A 2 16.27 -7.96 -46.37
N THR A 3 15.17 -7.46 -45.83
CA THR A 3 15.05 -7.08 -44.41
C THR A 3 13.60 -7.30 -43.96
N LEU A 4 13.12 -8.54 -44.03
CA LEU A 4 11.84 -8.94 -43.46
C LEU A 4 12.06 -10.19 -42.61
N GLY A 5 11.82 -10.05 -41.30
CA GLY A 5 11.41 -11.18 -40.48
C GLY A 5 12.39 -11.70 -39.43
N ARG A 6 13.12 -10.85 -38.69
CA ARG A 6 13.45 -11.24 -37.30
C ARG A 6 12.15 -11.17 -36.49
N ARG A 7 11.37 -12.25 -36.48
CA ARG A 7 10.38 -12.47 -35.42
C ARG A 7 11.18 -12.53 -34.12
N SER A 8 11.16 -11.44 -33.34
CA SER A 8 11.72 -11.41 -31.99
C SER A 8 10.88 -12.36 -31.14
N THR A 9 11.29 -13.62 -31.06
CA THR A 9 10.80 -14.52 -30.02
C THR A 9 11.17 -13.88 -28.70
N ILE A 10 10.16 -13.40 -27.96
CA ILE A 10 10.36 -12.87 -26.60
C ILE A 10 11.01 -14.00 -25.80
N ASP A 11 12.23 -13.79 -25.32
CA ASP A 11 12.87 -14.76 -24.45
C ASP A 11 12.06 -14.81 -23.15
N ALA A 12 11.62 -15.99 -22.72
CA ALA A 12 10.90 -16.17 -21.46
C ALA A 12 11.67 -15.58 -20.27
N ARG A 13 13.00 -15.49 -20.39
CA ARG A 13 13.91 -14.87 -19.43
C ARG A 13 13.69 -13.37 -19.27
N GLU A 14 13.29 -12.66 -20.33
CA GLU A 14 13.03 -11.22 -20.30
C GLU A 14 11.68 -10.88 -19.66
N LEU A 15 10.76 -11.85 -19.60
CA LEU A 15 9.44 -11.71 -18.97
C LEU A 15 9.45 -11.95 -17.46
N ALA A 16 10.46 -12.61 -16.91
CA ALA A 16 10.56 -12.90 -15.48
C ALA A 16 10.30 -11.68 -14.58
N PRO A 17 10.91 -10.49 -14.79
CA PRO A 17 10.62 -9.33 -13.95
C PRO A 17 9.20 -8.77 -14.13
N ALA A 18 8.58 -8.93 -15.30
CA ALA A 18 7.18 -8.56 -15.52
C ALA A 18 6.25 -9.46 -14.72
N ILE A 19 6.52 -10.77 -14.72
CA ILE A 19 5.73 -11.76 -13.97
C ILE A 19 5.86 -11.47 -12.48
N VAL A 20 7.07 -11.30 -11.95
CA VAL A 20 7.27 -11.00 -10.52
C VAL A 20 6.54 -9.72 -10.12
N SER A 21 6.81 -8.59 -10.78
CA SER A 21 6.18 -7.30 -10.42
C SER A 21 4.66 -7.32 -10.58
N GLY A 22 4.15 -7.81 -11.71
CA GLY A 22 2.72 -7.81 -12.00
C GLY A 22 1.93 -8.82 -11.17
N PHE A 23 2.44 -10.05 -11.02
CA PHE A 23 1.79 -11.08 -10.21
C PHE A 23 1.79 -10.70 -8.74
N THR A 24 2.90 -10.20 -8.19
CA THR A 24 2.98 -9.83 -6.78
C THR A 24 1.99 -8.72 -6.43
N VAL A 25 1.95 -7.64 -7.21
CA VAL A 25 1.01 -6.54 -6.98
C VAL A 25 -0.43 -6.96 -7.25
N GLY A 26 -0.68 -7.68 -8.35
CA GLY A 26 -2.02 -8.13 -8.72
C GLY A 26 -2.60 -9.15 -7.75
N ALA A 27 -1.87 -10.22 -7.42
CA ALA A 27 -2.35 -11.29 -6.55
C ALA A 27 -2.58 -10.82 -5.12
N LEU A 28 -1.66 -10.03 -4.54
CA LEU A 28 -1.86 -9.43 -3.22
C LEU A 28 -2.98 -8.39 -3.26
N GLY A 29 -3.06 -7.58 -4.33
CA GLY A 29 -4.09 -6.57 -4.47
C GLY A 29 -5.50 -7.15 -4.51
N LEU A 30 -5.69 -8.29 -5.20
CA LEU A 30 -6.94 -9.03 -5.23
C LEU A 30 -7.23 -9.82 -3.94
N ALA A 31 -6.23 -9.98 -3.06
CA ALA A 31 -6.34 -10.66 -1.78
C ALA A 31 -6.38 -9.67 -0.60
N GLY A 32 -7.22 -8.63 -0.70
CA GLY A 32 -7.37 -7.62 0.36
C GLY A 32 -6.11 -6.77 0.57
N GLY A 33 -5.38 -6.47 -0.51
CA GLY A 33 -4.10 -5.75 -0.46
C GLY A 33 -2.95 -6.51 0.23
N GLY A 34 -3.18 -7.77 0.62
CA GLY A 34 -2.29 -8.53 1.46
C GLY A 34 -2.34 -8.10 2.94
N TYR A 35 -3.43 -7.50 3.41
CA TYR A 35 -3.53 -7.03 4.80
C TYR A 35 -3.44 -8.17 5.83
N LYS A 36 -4.07 -9.31 5.55
CA LYS A 36 -4.10 -10.45 6.47
C LYS A 36 -2.81 -11.27 6.44
N ALA A 37 -2.31 -11.66 7.61
CA ALA A 37 -1.04 -12.38 7.80
C ALA A 37 -0.87 -13.66 6.95
N PRO A 38 -1.91 -14.50 6.72
CA PRO A 38 -1.78 -15.66 5.83
C PRO A 38 -1.32 -15.32 4.41
N SER A 39 -1.60 -14.09 3.95
CA SER A 39 -1.16 -13.63 2.63
C SER A 39 0.35 -13.49 2.51
N TRP A 40 1.01 -13.08 3.58
CA TRP A 40 2.45 -12.89 3.62
C TRP A 40 3.19 -14.22 3.47
N GLY A 41 2.66 -15.26 4.12
CA GLY A 41 3.24 -16.60 4.08
C GLY A 41 3.24 -17.20 2.66
N TRP A 42 2.08 -17.28 1.99
CA TRP A 42 2.04 -17.86 0.66
C TRP A 42 2.76 -17.00 -0.38
N ALA A 43 2.72 -15.68 -0.26
CA ALA A 43 3.40 -14.78 -1.18
C ALA A 43 4.93 -14.88 -1.04
N THR A 44 5.43 -14.95 0.19
CA THR A 44 6.86 -15.14 0.47
C THR A 44 7.36 -16.47 -0.09
N LEU A 45 6.61 -17.57 0.11
CA LEU A 45 6.96 -18.88 -0.47
C LEU A 45 7.02 -18.85 -2.00
N ALA A 46 6.05 -18.21 -2.65
CA ALA A 46 6.03 -18.04 -4.10
C ALA A 46 7.23 -17.20 -4.59
N LEU A 47 7.58 -16.14 -3.87
CA LEU A 47 8.72 -15.28 -4.21
C LEU A 47 10.06 -15.94 -3.97
N VAL A 48 10.22 -16.73 -2.91
CA VAL A 48 11.43 -17.54 -2.68
C VAL A 48 11.59 -18.57 -3.80
N ALA A 49 10.51 -19.25 -4.20
CA ALA A 49 10.54 -20.15 -5.35
C ALA A 49 10.92 -19.41 -6.65
N ALA A 50 10.38 -18.21 -6.87
CA ALA A 50 10.74 -17.36 -8.01
C ALA A 50 12.21 -16.95 -7.98
N VAL A 51 12.76 -16.57 -6.81
CA VAL A 51 14.19 -16.27 -6.62
C VAL A 51 15.05 -17.46 -7.03
N LEU A 52 14.72 -18.66 -6.57
CA LEU A 52 15.46 -19.88 -6.90
C LEU A 52 15.38 -20.19 -8.40
N ALA A 53 14.20 -20.11 -9.00
CA ALA A 53 14.00 -20.33 -10.42
C ALA A 53 14.79 -19.33 -11.27
N VAL A 54 14.74 -18.03 -10.90
CA VAL A 54 15.50 -16.96 -11.55
C VAL A 54 17.00 -17.16 -11.42
N LEU A 55 17.48 -17.55 -10.24
CA LEU A 55 18.89 -17.76 -9.99
C LEU A 55 19.45 -18.93 -10.81
N VAL A 56 18.67 -20.02 -10.95
CA VAL A 56 19.03 -21.18 -11.78
C VAL A 56 18.96 -20.82 -13.27
N ALA A 57 17.92 -20.11 -13.71
CA ALA A 57 17.68 -19.82 -15.12
C ALA A 57 18.54 -18.68 -15.68
N LEU A 58 18.76 -17.62 -14.91
CA LEU A 58 19.38 -16.35 -15.34
C LEU A 58 20.77 -16.10 -14.74
N GLY A 59 21.18 -16.91 -13.76
CA GLY A 59 22.40 -16.69 -13.00
C GLY A 59 22.33 -15.46 -12.09
N LEU A 60 23.44 -15.17 -11.42
CA LEU A 60 23.53 -14.05 -10.48
C LEU A 60 23.95 -12.76 -11.20
N PRO A 61 23.16 -11.68 -11.11
CA PRO A 61 23.63 -10.37 -11.49
C PRO A 61 24.66 -9.85 -10.48
N ARG A 62 25.55 -8.97 -10.93
CA ARG A 62 26.46 -8.26 -10.02
C ARG A 62 25.68 -7.15 -9.30
N LEU A 63 25.42 -7.34 -8.00
CA LEU A 63 24.78 -6.32 -7.16
C LEU A 63 25.77 -5.19 -6.83
N GLY A 64 25.36 -3.94 -7.09
CA GLY A 64 26.10 -2.74 -6.73
C GLY A 64 25.84 -2.27 -5.29
N LEU A 65 26.55 -1.23 -4.86
CA LEU A 65 26.45 -0.70 -3.50
C LEU A 65 25.03 -0.25 -3.14
N LEU A 66 24.33 0.43 -4.07
CA LEU A 66 22.95 0.90 -3.83
C LEU A 66 21.96 -0.25 -3.68
N GLU A 67 22.14 -1.34 -4.44
CA GLU A 67 21.30 -2.53 -4.33
C GLU A 67 21.55 -3.28 -3.02
N LEU A 68 22.81 -3.34 -2.59
CA LEU A 68 23.19 -3.90 -1.29
C LEU A 68 22.71 -3.03 -0.13
N ALA A 69 22.74 -1.70 -0.25
CA ALA A 69 22.18 -0.79 0.74
C ALA A 69 20.66 -0.94 0.85
N PHE A 70 19.96 -1.06 -0.29
CA PHE A 70 18.52 -1.30 -0.33
C PHE A 70 18.13 -2.64 0.32
N LEU A 71 18.70 -3.75 -0.14
CA LEU A 71 18.41 -5.08 0.39
C LEU A 71 18.91 -5.26 1.82
N GLY A 72 20.11 -4.73 2.12
CA GLY A 72 20.71 -4.77 3.44
C GLY A 72 19.92 -3.94 4.45
N GLY A 73 19.41 -2.77 4.05
CA GLY A 73 18.53 -1.93 4.87
C GLY A 73 17.21 -2.62 5.18
N LEU A 74 16.52 -3.17 4.18
CA LEU A 74 15.28 -3.94 4.38
C LEU A 74 15.52 -5.20 5.24
N GLY A 75 16.59 -5.94 4.96
CA GLY A 75 16.95 -7.14 5.72
C GLY A 75 17.32 -6.83 7.18
N ALA A 76 18.10 -5.78 7.41
CA ALA A 76 18.44 -5.32 8.75
C ALA A 76 17.20 -4.80 9.50
N LEU A 77 16.28 -4.09 8.81
CA LEU A 77 15.02 -3.64 9.39
C LEU A 77 14.13 -4.84 9.77
N CYS A 78 14.05 -5.87 8.92
CA CYS A 78 13.35 -7.12 9.21
C CYS A 78 13.90 -7.80 10.47
N VAL A 79 15.22 -7.91 10.59
CA VAL A 79 15.87 -8.49 11.78
C VAL A 79 15.65 -7.61 13.00
N TRP A 80 15.78 -6.29 12.87
CA TRP A 80 15.56 -5.35 13.97
C TRP A 80 14.12 -5.40 14.50
N THR A 81 13.15 -5.52 13.59
CA THR A 81 11.72 -5.70 13.91
C THR A 81 11.51 -6.99 14.71
N LEU A 82 12.09 -8.11 14.27
CA LEU A 82 12.00 -9.38 15.01
C LEU A 82 12.68 -9.30 16.38
N VAL A 83 13.86 -8.66 16.46
CA VAL A 83 14.58 -8.44 17.72
C VAL A 83 13.77 -7.58 18.69
N SER A 84 12.98 -6.63 18.18
CA SER A 84 12.09 -5.79 18.98
C SER A 84 11.01 -6.55 19.74
N ALA A 85 10.68 -7.78 19.33
CA ALA A 85 9.78 -8.66 20.07
C ALA A 85 10.25 -8.96 21.51
N ALA A 86 11.54 -8.76 21.82
CA ALA A 86 12.10 -8.91 23.16
C ALA A 86 11.65 -7.81 24.14
N TRP A 87 11.34 -6.60 23.65
CA TRP A 87 10.86 -5.48 24.48
C TRP A 87 9.50 -4.93 24.07
N SER A 88 8.93 -5.41 22.95
CA SER A 88 7.68 -4.89 22.41
C SER A 88 6.55 -4.93 23.43
N LEU A 89 5.73 -3.87 23.42
CA LEU A 89 4.47 -3.88 24.14
C LEU A 89 3.55 -4.98 23.61
N ASP A 90 3.68 -5.38 22.34
CA ASP A 90 2.99 -6.49 21.69
C ASP A 90 3.99 -7.45 21.01
N ARG A 91 4.34 -8.54 21.70
CA ARG A 91 5.28 -9.53 21.16
C ARG A 91 4.74 -10.23 19.91
N ALA A 92 3.45 -10.54 19.87
CA ALA A 92 2.86 -11.29 18.77
C ALA A 92 2.84 -10.43 17.49
N GLN A 93 2.46 -9.16 17.62
CA GLN A 93 2.49 -8.22 16.50
C GLN A 93 3.91 -7.97 15.99
N ALA A 94 4.92 -7.85 16.87
CA ALA A 94 6.31 -7.71 16.42
C ALA A 94 6.79 -8.89 15.54
N VAL A 95 6.35 -10.11 15.84
CA VAL A 95 6.64 -11.28 14.98
C VAL A 95 5.90 -11.17 13.65
N LEU A 96 4.61 -10.82 13.66
CA LEU A 96 3.82 -10.60 12.45
C LEU A 96 4.41 -9.51 11.55
N GLU A 97 4.86 -8.39 12.12
CA GLU A 97 5.56 -7.34 11.35
C GLU A 97 6.83 -7.86 10.68
N SER A 98 7.58 -8.72 11.36
CA SER A 98 8.78 -9.32 10.78
C SER A 98 8.45 -10.27 9.61
N GLU A 99 7.31 -10.96 9.65
CA GLU A 99 6.83 -11.80 8.55
C GLU A 99 6.44 -10.96 7.33
N ARG A 100 5.77 -9.82 7.54
CA ARG A 100 5.44 -8.86 6.48
C ARG A 100 6.70 -8.23 5.86
N LEU A 101 7.67 -7.86 6.69
CA LEU A 101 8.96 -7.34 6.24
C LEU A 101 9.77 -8.38 5.44
N LEU A 102 9.70 -9.65 5.84
CA LEU A 102 10.32 -10.75 5.11
C LEU A 102 9.75 -10.88 3.69
N LEU A 103 8.43 -10.67 3.51
CA LEU A 103 7.81 -10.56 2.20
C LEU A 103 8.42 -9.42 1.36
N TYR A 104 8.66 -8.26 1.96
CA TYR A 104 9.27 -7.12 1.26
C TYR A 104 10.72 -7.37 0.86
N VAL A 105 11.49 -8.05 1.72
CA VAL A 105 12.85 -8.50 1.40
C VAL A 105 12.82 -9.51 0.25
N ALA A 106 11.95 -10.53 0.31
CA ALA A 106 11.84 -11.56 -0.71
C ALA A 106 11.40 -10.99 -2.07
N GLY A 107 10.40 -10.09 -2.07
CA GLY A 107 9.91 -9.41 -3.27
C GLY A 107 10.97 -8.53 -3.91
N SER A 108 11.63 -7.70 -3.10
CA SER A 108 12.73 -6.84 -3.55
C SER A 108 13.91 -7.63 -4.12
N LEU A 109 14.27 -8.74 -3.46
CA LEU A 109 15.33 -9.64 -3.94
C LEU A 109 14.93 -10.29 -5.27
N ALA A 110 13.70 -10.80 -5.39
CA ALA A 110 13.19 -11.40 -6.63
C ALA A 110 13.25 -10.40 -7.80
N LEU A 111 12.81 -9.16 -7.57
CA LEU A 111 12.83 -8.10 -8.58
C LEU A 111 14.24 -7.74 -9.03
N LEU A 112 15.20 -7.59 -8.09
CA LEU A 112 16.58 -7.28 -8.43
C LEU A 112 17.29 -8.44 -9.12
N LEU A 113 17.03 -9.68 -8.72
CA LEU A 113 17.61 -10.86 -9.37
C LEU A 113 17.04 -11.11 -10.76
N ALA A 114 15.74 -10.85 -10.98
CA ALA A 114 15.08 -11.01 -12.27
C ALA A 114 15.35 -9.82 -13.22
N GLY A 115 15.47 -8.61 -12.67
CA GLY A 115 15.63 -7.39 -13.43
C GLY A 115 16.96 -7.34 -14.19
N ARG A 116 16.90 -6.90 -15.44
CA ARG A 116 18.05 -6.50 -16.26
C ARG A 116 17.79 -5.10 -16.80
N ARG A 117 18.84 -4.35 -17.09
CA ARG A 117 18.71 -3.03 -17.71
C ARG A 117 18.00 -3.13 -19.06
N SER A 118 18.24 -4.20 -19.83
CA SER A 118 17.52 -4.50 -21.07
C SER A 118 16.03 -4.81 -20.88
N SER A 119 15.63 -5.33 -19.71
CA SER A 119 14.24 -5.76 -19.44
C SER A 119 13.45 -4.80 -18.54
N LEU A 120 13.94 -3.57 -18.35
CA LEU A 120 13.26 -2.55 -17.54
C LEU A 120 11.84 -2.25 -18.03
N SER A 121 11.61 -2.24 -19.34
CA SER A 121 10.29 -2.04 -19.93
C SER A 121 9.30 -3.14 -19.52
N TYR A 122 9.77 -4.38 -19.39
CA TYR A 122 8.98 -5.51 -18.92
C TYR A 122 8.68 -5.41 -17.43
N LEU A 123 9.65 -5.03 -16.59
CA LEU A 123 9.41 -4.81 -15.15
C LEU A 123 8.33 -3.74 -14.93
N VAL A 124 8.52 -2.56 -15.53
CA VAL A 124 7.60 -1.44 -15.37
C VAL A 124 6.23 -1.73 -16.02
N GLY A 125 6.22 -2.47 -17.14
CA GLY A 125 4.99 -2.93 -17.80
C GLY A 125 4.22 -4.00 -16.99
N GLY A 126 4.93 -4.90 -16.31
CA GLY A 126 4.35 -5.88 -15.40
C GLY A 126 3.70 -5.20 -14.19
N LEU A 127 4.42 -4.26 -13.57
CA LEU A 127 3.88 -3.40 -12.51
C LEU A 127 2.59 -2.69 -12.94
N LEU A 128 2.59 -2.02 -14.10
CA LEU A 128 1.41 -1.35 -14.62
C LEU A 128 0.25 -2.32 -14.86
N THR A 129 0.53 -3.50 -15.42
CA THR A 129 -0.47 -4.54 -15.65
C THR A 129 -1.13 -4.96 -14.33
N GLY A 130 -0.33 -5.27 -13.30
CA GLY A 130 -0.85 -5.66 -11.99
C GLY A 130 -1.73 -4.58 -11.35
N ILE A 131 -1.27 -3.32 -11.37
CA ILE A 131 -2.04 -2.17 -10.86
C ILE A 131 -3.33 -1.98 -11.65
N THR A 132 -3.27 -2.05 -12.98
CA THR A 132 -4.43 -1.85 -13.86
C THR A 132 -5.48 -2.94 -13.65
N VAL A 133 -5.07 -4.20 -13.45
CA VAL A 133 -5.98 -5.30 -13.12
C VAL A 133 -6.71 -5.01 -11.81
N VAL A 134 -5.99 -4.65 -10.74
CA VAL A 134 -6.61 -4.33 -9.44
C VAL A 134 -7.57 -3.15 -9.57
N CYS A 135 -7.16 -2.08 -10.25
CA CYS A 135 -7.99 -0.88 -10.45
C CYS A 135 -9.23 -1.16 -11.33
N ALA A 136 -9.09 -1.99 -12.36
CA ALA A 136 -10.20 -2.41 -13.21
C ALA A 136 -11.18 -3.30 -12.45
N THR A 137 -10.68 -4.22 -11.60
CA THR A 137 -11.52 -5.03 -10.70
C THR A 137 -12.26 -4.12 -9.72
N ALA A 138 -11.57 -3.17 -9.08
CA ALA A 138 -12.20 -2.20 -8.19
C ALA A 138 -13.32 -1.42 -8.89
N LEU A 139 -13.06 -0.88 -10.08
CA LEU A 139 -14.11 -0.22 -10.86
C LEU A 139 -15.25 -1.16 -11.19
N SER A 140 -14.99 -2.40 -11.62
CA SER A 140 -16.05 -3.33 -11.95
C SER A 140 -17.00 -3.61 -10.78
N ILE A 141 -16.47 -3.71 -9.55
CA ILE A 141 -17.26 -3.87 -8.32
C ILE A 141 -18.22 -2.68 -8.12
N ARG A 142 -17.75 -1.45 -8.38
CA ARG A 142 -18.56 -0.23 -8.28
C ARG A 142 -19.56 -0.06 -9.41
N LEU A 143 -19.19 -0.44 -10.64
CA LEU A 143 -20.01 -0.22 -11.83
C LEU A 143 -21.07 -1.32 -12.05
N PHE A 144 -20.83 -2.53 -11.55
CA PHE A 144 -21.71 -3.68 -11.70
C PHE A 144 -21.99 -4.37 -10.36
N PRO A 145 -22.60 -3.69 -9.39
CA PRO A 145 -22.83 -4.29 -8.09
C PRO A 145 -24.04 -5.22 -8.06
N ASP A 146 -23.88 -6.34 -7.34
CA ASP A 146 -24.97 -7.28 -7.04
C ASP A 146 -25.85 -6.82 -5.87
N SER A 147 -25.36 -5.90 -5.04
CA SER A 147 -26.09 -5.29 -3.93
C SER A 147 -25.62 -3.87 -3.66
N VAL A 148 -26.42 -3.05 -2.97
CA VAL A 148 -26.02 -1.68 -2.58
C VAL A 148 -24.74 -1.69 -1.72
N HIS A 149 -24.55 -2.72 -0.90
CA HIS A 149 -23.34 -2.90 -0.08
C HIS A 149 -22.10 -3.19 -0.93
N SER A 150 -22.21 -4.14 -1.86
CA SER A 150 -21.15 -4.46 -2.83
C SER A 150 -20.81 -3.27 -3.73
N GLY A 151 -21.81 -2.42 -4.04
CA GLY A 151 -21.64 -1.22 -4.83
C GLY A 151 -21.04 -0.03 -4.11
N GLY A 152 -20.58 -0.18 -2.87
CA GLY A 152 -19.83 0.86 -2.13
C GLY A 152 -20.41 1.22 -0.77
N VAL A 153 -21.52 0.65 -0.31
CA VAL A 153 -21.94 0.81 1.09
C VAL A 153 -21.21 -0.22 1.95
N THR A 154 -19.96 0.07 2.30
CA THR A 154 -19.29 -0.63 3.40
C THR A 154 -19.95 -0.20 4.70
N VAL A 155 -20.43 -1.17 5.49
CA VAL A 155 -20.82 -0.96 6.88
C VAL A 155 -19.54 -0.76 7.68
N SER A 156 -18.98 0.46 7.62
CA SER A 156 -17.88 0.89 8.48
C SER A 156 -18.44 1.59 9.70
N ALA A 157 -17.85 1.35 10.87
CA ALA A 157 -18.12 2.13 12.08
C ALA A 157 -17.73 3.62 11.91
N ASP A 158 -16.89 3.93 10.90
CA ASP A 158 -16.61 5.29 10.44
C ASP A 158 -17.61 5.69 9.32
N PRO A 159 -18.58 6.59 9.60
CA PRO A 159 -19.51 7.11 8.61
C PRO A 159 -18.80 7.78 7.42
N GLU A 160 -17.54 8.20 7.58
CA GLU A 160 -16.74 8.81 6.54
C GLU A 160 -16.06 7.82 5.59
N ALA A 161 -16.05 6.52 5.90
CA ALA A 161 -15.53 5.48 5.02
C ALA A 161 -16.60 4.90 4.09
N ALA A 162 -17.88 5.11 4.42
CA ALA A 162 -19.01 4.69 3.60
C ALA A 162 -18.92 5.32 2.19
N PHE A 163 -19.20 4.53 1.15
CA PHE A 163 -19.30 4.96 -0.24
C PHE A 163 -17.99 5.26 -0.98
N LYS A 164 -16.82 4.99 -0.37
CA LYS A 164 -15.52 5.05 -1.05
C LYS A 164 -15.21 3.74 -1.76
N LEU A 165 -14.56 3.83 -2.92
CA LEU A 165 -14.00 2.66 -3.59
C LEU A 165 -12.78 2.14 -2.81
N ALA A 166 -12.90 0.95 -2.23
CA ALA A 166 -11.88 0.31 -1.40
C ALA A 166 -11.57 -1.13 -1.83
N GLU A 167 -12.60 -1.90 -2.19
CA GLU A 167 -12.44 -3.26 -2.71
C GLU A 167 -11.77 -3.28 -4.10
N PRO A 168 -10.99 -4.34 -4.43
CA PRO A 168 -10.71 -5.55 -3.65
C PRO A 168 -9.56 -5.38 -2.63
N LEU A 169 -9.01 -4.15 -2.50
CA LEU A 169 -7.88 -3.87 -1.64
C LEU A 169 -8.27 -3.78 -0.16
N GLY A 170 -9.55 -3.52 0.13
CA GLY A 170 -10.09 -3.33 1.48
C GLY A 170 -9.85 -1.94 2.08
N TYR A 171 -9.05 -1.07 1.44
CA TYR A 171 -8.76 0.28 1.94
C TYR A 171 -8.65 1.31 0.80
N SER A 172 -9.50 2.35 0.87
CA SER A 172 -9.65 3.34 -0.20
C SER A 172 -8.43 4.24 -0.41
N ASN A 173 -7.78 4.72 0.65
CA ASN A 173 -6.62 5.60 0.50
C ASN A 173 -5.45 4.85 -0.17
N ALA A 174 -5.21 3.60 0.22
CA ALA A 174 -4.19 2.76 -0.40
C ALA A 174 -4.53 2.37 -1.85
N LEU A 175 -5.80 2.12 -2.18
CA LEU A 175 -6.22 1.93 -3.57
C LEU A 175 -5.98 3.21 -4.40
N GLY A 176 -6.23 4.38 -3.81
CA GLY A 176 -5.88 5.67 -4.40
C GLY A 176 -4.38 5.80 -4.64
N ALA A 177 -3.54 5.47 -3.66
CA ALA A 177 -2.09 5.49 -3.79
C ALA A 177 -1.60 4.53 -4.91
N LEU A 178 -2.16 3.32 -4.97
CA LEU A 178 -1.85 2.35 -6.01
C LEU A 178 -2.24 2.86 -7.40
N ALA A 179 -3.42 3.48 -7.54
CA ALA A 179 -3.86 4.10 -8.78
C ALA A 179 -2.94 5.28 -9.17
N ALA A 180 -2.51 6.11 -8.22
CA ALA A 180 -1.55 7.20 -8.46
C ALA A 180 -0.18 6.69 -8.96
N ILE A 181 0.36 5.63 -8.35
CA ILE A 181 1.55 4.93 -8.82
C ILE A 181 1.33 4.43 -10.25
N GLY A 182 0.17 3.81 -10.52
CA GLY A 182 -0.24 3.34 -11.84
C GLY A 182 -0.26 4.46 -12.88
N ILE A 183 -0.87 5.61 -12.57
CA ILE A 183 -0.94 6.77 -13.47
C ILE A 183 0.46 7.28 -13.80
N ALA A 184 1.34 7.40 -12.80
CA ALA A 184 2.72 7.82 -13.00
C ALA A 184 3.48 6.89 -13.96
N VAL A 185 3.32 5.57 -13.79
CA VAL A 185 3.92 4.56 -14.67
C VAL A 185 3.31 4.60 -16.07
N ALA A 186 1.97 4.57 -16.17
CA ALA A 186 1.22 4.58 -17.42
C ALA A 186 1.58 5.79 -18.28
N PHE A 187 1.60 6.96 -17.66
CA PHE A 187 1.94 8.21 -18.33
C PHE A 187 3.36 8.16 -18.92
N GLY A 188 4.36 7.76 -18.14
CA GLY A 188 5.72 7.74 -18.67
C GLY A 188 5.98 6.58 -19.63
N LEU A 189 5.33 5.42 -19.49
CA LEU A 189 5.37 4.38 -20.52
C LEU A 189 4.73 4.87 -21.83
N ALA A 190 3.60 5.59 -21.76
CA ALA A 190 3.01 6.20 -22.94
C ALA A 190 3.98 7.17 -23.64
N ALA A 191 4.78 7.91 -22.87
CA ALA A 191 5.77 8.87 -23.37
C ALA A 191 7.12 8.25 -23.82
N ARG A 192 7.53 7.11 -23.24
CA ARG A 192 8.91 6.59 -23.30
C ARG A 192 9.04 5.14 -23.75
N ALA A 193 7.95 4.38 -23.86
CA ALA A 193 8.01 2.99 -24.26
C ALA A 193 8.58 2.84 -25.68
N GLU A 194 9.44 1.84 -25.86
CA GLU A 194 10.08 1.56 -27.14
C GLU A 194 9.06 1.07 -28.17
N THR A 195 8.14 0.20 -27.74
CA THR A 195 7.12 -0.38 -28.62
C THR A 195 5.88 0.49 -28.72
N THR A 196 5.27 0.50 -29.91
CA THR A 196 3.99 1.18 -30.15
C THR A 196 2.87 0.57 -29.31
N ALA A 197 2.84 -0.76 -29.20
CA ALA A 197 1.87 -1.47 -28.36
C ALA A 197 2.00 -1.09 -26.88
N GLY A 198 3.23 -1.02 -26.33
CA GLY A 198 3.43 -0.63 -24.94
C GLY A 198 2.97 0.79 -24.64
N SER A 199 3.23 1.73 -25.56
CA SER A 199 2.76 3.11 -25.43
C SER A 199 1.23 3.23 -25.53
N ALA A 200 0.61 2.52 -26.48
CA ALA A 200 -0.84 2.47 -26.65
C ALA A 200 -1.55 1.88 -25.43
N LEU A 201 -1.11 0.71 -24.95
CA LEU A 201 -1.69 0.04 -23.78
C LEU A 201 -1.54 0.88 -22.51
N ALA A 202 -0.39 1.52 -22.33
CA ALA A 202 -0.17 2.42 -21.20
C ALA A 202 -1.13 3.62 -21.25
N ALA A 203 -1.31 4.24 -22.42
CA ALA A 203 -2.28 5.33 -22.57
C ALA A 203 -3.74 4.86 -22.34
N ALA A 204 -4.10 3.68 -22.83
CA ALA A 204 -5.43 3.08 -22.64
C ALA A 204 -5.77 2.85 -21.16
N SER A 205 -4.76 2.59 -20.31
CA SER A 205 -4.97 2.39 -18.87
C SER A 205 -5.30 3.68 -18.10
N LEU A 206 -4.93 4.87 -18.62
CA LEU A 206 -5.07 6.14 -17.90
C LEU A 206 -6.51 6.45 -17.45
N PRO A 207 -7.55 6.31 -18.30
CA PRO A 207 -8.94 6.57 -17.88
C PRO A 207 -9.43 5.62 -16.79
N ILE A 208 -9.01 4.35 -16.81
CA ILE A 208 -9.32 3.36 -15.76
C ILE A 208 -8.71 3.84 -14.45
N LEU A 209 -7.39 4.06 -14.44
CA LEU A 209 -6.65 4.43 -13.23
C LEU A 209 -7.12 5.78 -12.65
N ALA A 210 -7.40 6.78 -13.49
CA ALA A 210 -7.89 8.08 -13.05
C ALA A 210 -9.30 8.00 -12.45
N SER A 211 -10.18 7.16 -13.03
CA SER A 211 -11.52 6.94 -12.48
C SER A 211 -11.46 6.22 -11.13
N THR A 212 -10.59 5.21 -11.00
CA THR A 212 -10.34 4.53 -9.72
C THR A 212 -9.85 5.52 -8.67
N LEU A 213 -8.82 6.32 -8.99
CA LEU A 213 -8.27 7.33 -8.10
C LEU A 213 -9.35 8.33 -7.64
N TYR A 214 -10.19 8.82 -8.56
CA TYR A 214 -11.27 9.73 -8.20
C TYR A 214 -12.28 9.10 -7.24
N LEU A 215 -12.76 7.89 -7.52
CA LEU A 215 -13.79 7.20 -6.73
C LEU A 215 -13.29 6.69 -5.37
N THR A 216 -11.97 6.72 -5.11
CA THR A 216 -11.42 6.52 -3.76
C THR A 216 -11.66 7.73 -2.85
N PHE A 217 -11.87 8.91 -3.44
CA PHE A 217 -11.95 10.21 -2.77
C PHE A 217 -10.74 10.52 -1.86
N GLY A 218 -9.59 9.88 -2.12
CA GLY A 218 -8.35 10.03 -1.34
C GLY A 218 -7.52 11.24 -1.78
N ARG A 219 -7.46 12.29 -0.94
CA ARG A 219 -6.71 13.53 -1.23
C ARG A 219 -5.20 13.34 -1.27
N ALA A 220 -4.68 12.56 -0.32
CA ALA A 220 -3.25 12.28 -0.21
C ALA A 220 -2.68 11.64 -1.49
N ALA A 221 -3.45 10.76 -2.14
CA ALA A 221 -3.05 10.12 -3.39
C ALA A 221 -2.90 11.11 -4.55
N TRP A 222 -3.75 12.13 -4.65
CA TRP A 222 -3.61 13.21 -5.64
C TRP A 222 -2.36 14.07 -5.39
N LEU A 223 -2.09 14.41 -4.13
CA LEU A 223 -0.88 15.15 -3.76
C LEU A 223 0.39 14.34 -4.05
N ALA A 224 0.37 13.04 -3.73
CA ALA A 224 1.43 12.11 -4.04
C ALA A 224 1.68 11.99 -5.55
N LEU A 225 0.61 11.88 -6.37
CA LEU A 225 0.70 11.90 -7.83
C LEU A 225 1.36 13.19 -8.33
N GLY A 226 0.93 14.34 -7.82
CA GLY A 226 1.50 15.64 -8.16
C GLY A 226 2.99 15.72 -7.83
N ALA A 227 3.39 15.30 -6.63
CA ALA A 227 4.79 15.25 -6.20
C ALA A 227 5.64 14.30 -7.07
N GLY A 228 5.10 13.13 -7.41
CA GLY A 228 5.75 12.18 -8.31
C GLY A 228 5.96 12.74 -9.71
N LEU A 229 4.92 13.29 -10.34
CA LEU A 229 5.03 13.91 -11.66
C LEU A 229 5.99 15.10 -11.66
N ALA A 230 6.01 15.91 -10.59
CA ALA A 230 6.99 16.97 -10.40
C ALA A 230 8.42 16.43 -10.33
N ALA A 231 8.67 15.35 -9.58
CA ALA A 231 9.98 14.70 -9.51
C ALA A 231 10.46 14.19 -10.88
N ALA A 232 9.57 13.56 -11.66
CA ALA A 232 9.88 13.15 -13.03
C ALA A 232 10.23 14.33 -13.92
N LEU A 233 9.44 15.41 -13.88
CA LEU A 233 9.71 16.64 -14.65
C LEU A 233 11.02 17.30 -14.22
N VAL A 234 11.38 17.25 -12.93
CA VAL A 234 12.64 17.78 -12.39
C VAL A 234 13.84 16.95 -12.81
N LEU A 235 13.69 15.65 -13.06
CA LEU A 235 14.80 14.79 -13.45
C LEU A 235 14.96 14.65 -14.98
N ASP A 236 13.86 14.61 -15.72
CA ASP A 236 13.87 14.33 -17.16
C ASP A 236 14.65 15.39 -17.95
N SER A 237 15.48 14.96 -18.91
CA SER A 237 16.21 15.85 -19.81
C SER A 237 15.33 16.39 -20.94
N ARG A 238 14.24 15.68 -21.27
CA ARG A 238 13.27 15.98 -22.33
C ARG A 238 11.95 16.44 -21.74
N ARG A 239 12.02 17.43 -20.84
CA ARG A 239 10.87 17.95 -20.05
C ARG A 239 9.75 18.49 -20.92
N LEU A 240 10.09 19.25 -21.96
CA LEU A 240 9.09 19.81 -22.86
C LEU A 240 8.31 18.71 -23.58
N GLN A 241 8.99 17.66 -24.05
CA GLN A 241 8.31 16.50 -24.62
C GLN A 241 7.40 15.83 -23.58
N LEU A 242 7.89 15.65 -22.35
CA LEU A 242 7.10 15.03 -21.28
C LEU A 242 5.84 15.86 -20.98
N VAL A 243 5.97 17.18 -20.83
CA VAL A 243 4.82 18.08 -20.63
C VAL A 243 3.86 18.05 -21.82
N THR A 244 4.36 18.05 -23.06
CA THR A 244 3.50 17.94 -24.24
C THR A 244 2.75 16.62 -24.27
N THR A 245 3.40 15.50 -23.94
CA THR A 245 2.72 14.21 -23.82
C THR A 245 1.68 14.24 -22.71
N LEU A 246 1.97 14.89 -21.57
CA LEU A 246 1.01 15.03 -20.47
C LEU A 246 -0.22 15.78 -20.93
N LEU A 247 -0.04 16.94 -21.55
CA LEU A 247 -1.14 17.78 -22.04
C LEU A 247 -1.98 17.09 -23.12
N ALA A 248 -1.36 16.27 -23.96
CA ALA A 248 -2.06 15.55 -25.02
C ALA A 248 -2.79 14.29 -24.53
N LEU A 249 -2.31 13.65 -23.46
CA LEU A 249 -2.94 12.44 -22.90
C LEU A 249 -3.91 12.76 -21.75
N ALA A 250 -3.76 13.89 -21.06
CA ALA A 250 -4.60 14.30 -19.94
C ALA A 250 -6.11 14.47 -20.24
N PRO A 251 -6.57 14.86 -21.45
CA PRO A 251 -7.99 15.08 -21.70
C PRO A 251 -8.86 13.84 -21.47
N ALA A 252 -8.41 12.65 -21.87
CA ALA A 252 -9.17 11.41 -21.70
C ALA A 252 -9.41 11.03 -20.22
N PRO A 253 -8.38 10.90 -19.36
CA PRO A 253 -8.59 10.65 -17.93
C PRO A 253 -9.28 11.81 -17.22
N ALA A 254 -9.03 13.07 -17.58
CA ALA A 254 -9.74 14.21 -16.99
C ALA A 254 -11.24 14.19 -17.31
N LEU A 255 -11.61 13.82 -18.53
CA LEU A 255 -13.01 13.64 -18.92
C LEU A 255 -13.64 12.42 -18.23
N ALA A 256 -12.89 11.34 -18.01
CA ALA A 256 -13.37 10.20 -17.23
C ALA A 256 -13.70 10.62 -15.78
N VAL A 257 -12.81 11.37 -15.14
CA VAL A 257 -13.06 11.94 -13.80
C VAL A 257 -14.26 12.89 -13.81
N LEU A 258 -14.38 13.76 -14.82
CA LEU A 258 -15.52 14.68 -14.94
C LEU A 258 -16.85 13.92 -15.09
N LEU A 259 -16.88 12.87 -15.91
CA LEU A 259 -18.08 12.05 -16.09
C LEU A 259 -18.43 11.32 -14.79
N ALA A 260 -17.44 10.72 -14.10
CA ALA A 260 -17.65 10.08 -12.80
C ALA A 260 -18.22 11.08 -11.77
N SER A 261 -17.70 12.32 -11.76
CA SER A 261 -18.14 13.37 -10.85
C SER A 261 -19.57 13.87 -11.08
N ARG A 262 -20.14 13.58 -12.26
CA ARG A 262 -21.51 13.96 -12.64
C ARG A 262 -22.48 12.79 -12.62
N SER A 263 -22.01 11.61 -12.23
CA SER A 263 -22.84 10.42 -12.07
C SER A 263 -23.25 10.32 -10.60
N ASP A 264 -24.45 10.78 -10.30
CA ASP A 264 -25.02 10.74 -8.94
C ASP A 264 -25.06 9.31 -8.40
N GLY A 265 -25.38 8.33 -9.26
CA GLY A 265 -25.35 6.91 -8.91
C GLY A 265 -23.96 6.43 -8.48
N LEU A 266 -22.88 7.10 -8.89
CA LEU A 266 -21.51 6.73 -8.53
C LEU A 266 -20.90 7.61 -7.43
N THR A 267 -21.61 8.65 -6.95
CA THR A 267 -21.05 9.67 -6.05
C THR A 267 -21.94 10.02 -4.84
N SER A 268 -23.23 9.65 -4.86
CA SER A 268 -24.18 9.90 -3.77
C SER A 268 -24.39 8.67 -2.87
N THR A 269 -24.31 8.88 -1.55
CA THR A 269 -24.64 7.86 -0.53
C THR A 269 -26.11 7.44 -0.52
N GLU A 270 -26.99 8.22 -1.16
CA GLU A 270 -28.43 7.99 -1.22
C GLU A 270 -28.89 7.29 -2.51
N ALA A 271 -27.94 6.94 -3.40
CA ALA A 271 -28.25 6.32 -4.67
C ALA A 271 -28.89 4.93 -4.50
N SER A 272 -29.96 4.67 -5.26
CA SER A 272 -30.55 3.33 -5.31
C SER A 272 -29.67 2.37 -6.11
N LEU A 273 -29.86 1.05 -5.91
CA LEU A 273 -29.15 0.04 -6.71
C LEU A 273 -29.36 0.23 -8.21
N ALA A 274 -30.58 0.60 -8.62
CA ALA A 274 -30.92 0.84 -10.02
C ALA A 274 -30.17 2.05 -10.60
N ASP A 275 -30.00 3.12 -9.81
CA ASP A 275 -29.24 4.30 -10.22
C ASP A 275 -27.75 3.97 -10.39
N ILE A 276 -27.18 3.24 -9.42
CA ILE A 276 -25.78 2.78 -9.48
C ILE A 276 -25.56 1.91 -10.73
N GLN A 277 -26.45 0.96 -11.02
CA GLN A 277 -26.34 0.09 -12.19
C GLN A 277 -26.50 0.85 -13.51
N SER A 278 -27.44 1.79 -13.60
CA SER A 278 -27.67 2.59 -14.82
C SER A 278 -26.48 3.49 -15.13
N ASP A 279 -26.00 4.24 -14.13
CA ASP A 279 -24.83 5.11 -14.27
C ASP A 279 -23.56 4.28 -14.47
N GLY A 280 -23.43 3.14 -13.79
CA GLY A 280 -22.33 2.20 -13.93
C GLY A 280 -22.18 1.68 -15.36
N GLN A 281 -23.29 1.26 -15.99
CA GLN A 281 -23.30 0.83 -17.39
C GLN A 281 -22.87 1.97 -18.33
N ARG A 282 -23.49 3.16 -18.21
CA ARG A 282 -23.15 4.32 -19.06
C ARG A 282 -21.69 4.73 -18.91
N PHE A 283 -21.20 4.76 -17.67
CA PHE A 283 -19.84 5.12 -17.36
C PHE A 283 -18.84 4.09 -17.89
N SER A 284 -19.16 2.79 -17.83
CA SER A 284 -18.29 1.74 -18.39
C SER A 284 -18.04 1.92 -19.90
N PHE A 285 -19.08 2.25 -20.68
CA PHE A 285 -18.95 2.57 -22.10
C PHE A 285 -18.12 3.83 -22.33
N ALA A 286 -18.33 4.86 -21.50
CA ALA A 286 -17.55 6.09 -21.58
C ALA A 286 -16.06 5.84 -21.31
N VAL A 287 -15.71 5.08 -20.27
CA VAL A 287 -14.32 4.72 -19.96
C VAL A 287 -13.68 3.93 -21.10
N ALA A 288 -14.40 2.98 -21.72
CA ALA A 288 -13.90 2.24 -22.88
C ALA A 288 -13.62 3.16 -24.08
N LEU A 289 -14.50 4.12 -24.38
CA LEU A 289 -14.30 5.10 -25.44
C LEU A 289 -13.13 6.03 -25.14
N LEU A 290 -12.99 6.47 -23.89
CA LEU A 290 -11.88 7.33 -23.45
C LEU A 290 -10.55 6.59 -23.48
N ALA A 291 -10.52 5.28 -23.19
CA ALA A 291 -9.33 4.45 -23.34
C ALA A 291 -8.92 4.33 -24.82
N ALA A 292 -9.89 4.17 -25.73
CA ALA A 292 -9.65 4.21 -27.17
C ALA A 292 -9.13 5.58 -27.62
N LEU A 293 -9.70 6.68 -27.12
CA LEU A 293 -9.22 8.04 -27.40
C LEU A 293 -7.78 8.24 -26.92
N ALA A 294 -7.46 7.85 -25.68
CA ALA A 294 -6.11 7.95 -25.13
C ALA A 294 -5.11 7.15 -25.97
N THR A 295 -5.51 5.96 -26.43
CA THR A 295 -4.73 5.13 -27.37
C THR A 295 -4.45 5.89 -28.67
N VAL A 296 -5.48 6.43 -29.32
CA VAL A 296 -5.35 7.20 -30.56
C VAL A 296 -4.45 8.42 -30.36
N SER A 297 -4.60 9.15 -29.24
CA SER A 297 -3.75 10.29 -28.89
C SER A 297 -2.28 9.89 -28.74
N ALA A 298 -1.98 8.78 -28.08
CA ALA A 298 -0.61 8.26 -27.95
C ALA A 298 -0.01 7.88 -29.31
N LEU A 299 -0.78 7.20 -30.16
CA LEU A 299 -0.36 6.83 -31.52
C LEU A 299 -0.12 8.07 -32.39
N ALA A 300 -1.01 9.06 -32.32
CA ALA A 300 -0.87 10.32 -33.04
C ALA A 300 0.37 11.10 -32.58
N LEU A 301 0.64 11.18 -31.28
CA LEU A 301 1.85 11.81 -30.74
C LEU A 301 3.12 11.13 -31.25
N ARG A 302 3.17 9.80 -31.24
CA ARG A 302 4.33 9.05 -31.78
C ARG A 302 4.51 9.31 -33.28
N TYR A 303 3.42 9.30 -34.04
CA TYR A 303 3.43 9.59 -35.47
C TYR A 303 3.92 11.02 -35.77
N ALA A 304 3.47 12.00 -34.98
CA ALA A 304 3.86 13.40 -35.10
C ALA A 304 5.31 13.64 -34.68
N ALA A 305 5.78 13.00 -33.61
CA ALA A 305 7.17 13.12 -33.12
C ALA A 305 8.21 12.70 -34.17
N GLY A 306 7.85 11.78 -35.08
CA GLY A 306 8.72 11.40 -36.20
C GLY A 306 8.77 12.40 -37.35
N ARG A 307 7.81 13.33 -37.46
CA ARG A 307 7.66 14.25 -38.61
C ARG A 307 7.86 15.72 -38.26
N VAL A 308 7.54 16.12 -37.03
CA VAL A 308 7.58 17.51 -36.61
C VAL A 308 8.87 17.77 -35.82
N ARG A 309 9.74 18.62 -36.37
CA ARG A 309 10.92 19.14 -35.67
C ARG A 309 10.69 20.61 -35.35
N ALA A 310 10.50 20.93 -34.07
CA ALA A 310 10.36 22.32 -33.64
C ALA A 310 11.72 23.02 -33.68
N GLY A 311 11.78 24.21 -34.30
CA GLY A 311 12.98 25.04 -34.27
C GLY A 311 13.26 25.61 -32.87
N PRO A 312 14.52 25.98 -32.54
CA PRO A 312 14.92 26.41 -31.19
C PRO A 312 14.09 27.58 -30.65
N ARG A 313 13.66 28.51 -31.52
CA ARG A 313 12.83 29.65 -31.13
C ARG A 313 11.46 29.21 -30.64
N LEU A 314 10.77 28.36 -31.42
CA LEU A 314 9.46 27.82 -31.05
C LEU A 314 9.52 27.05 -29.73
N THR A 315 10.55 26.21 -29.55
CA THR A 315 10.78 25.47 -28.31
C THR A 315 10.95 26.39 -27.11
N ARG A 316 11.73 27.48 -27.23
CA ARG A 316 11.91 28.47 -26.15
C ARG A 316 10.64 29.25 -25.87
N SER A 317 9.90 29.69 -26.90
CA SER A 317 8.64 30.40 -26.73
C SER A 317 7.58 29.53 -26.07
N TYR A 318 7.48 28.26 -26.46
CA TYR A 318 6.59 27.30 -25.81
C TYR A 318 6.98 27.06 -24.34
N ALA A 319 8.28 26.88 -24.05
CA ALA A 319 8.78 26.75 -22.69
C ALA A 319 8.47 28.00 -21.84
N ALA A 320 8.70 29.19 -22.38
CA ALA A 320 8.38 30.45 -21.72
C ALA A 320 6.88 30.60 -21.46
N ALA A 321 6.02 30.24 -22.42
CA ALA A 321 4.57 30.25 -22.25
C ALA A 321 4.12 29.30 -21.13
N LEU A 322 4.63 28.07 -21.10
CA LEU A 322 4.35 27.11 -20.02
C LEU A 322 4.81 27.64 -18.66
N LEU A 323 6.00 28.26 -18.60
CA LEU A 323 6.52 28.84 -17.37
C LEU A 323 5.67 30.03 -16.91
N ILE A 324 5.24 30.91 -17.82
CA ILE A 324 4.35 32.03 -17.51
C ILE A 324 3.02 31.53 -16.97
N VAL A 325 2.42 30.50 -17.61
CA VAL A 325 1.18 29.89 -17.14
C VAL A 325 1.36 29.31 -15.74
N LEU A 326 2.45 28.57 -15.49
CA LEU A 326 2.76 28.01 -14.18
C LEU A 326 2.88 29.11 -13.12
N VAL A 327 3.71 30.14 -13.39
CA VAL A 327 3.91 31.28 -12.47
C VAL A 327 2.60 32.02 -12.22
N ALA A 328 1.79 32.27 -13.25
CA ALA A 328 0.52 32.96 -13.12
C ALA A 328 -0.49 32.16 -12.28
N VAL A 329 -0.59 30.84 -12.49
CA VAL A 329 -1.45 29.95 -11.69
C VAL A 329 -0.99 29.91 -10.23
N THR A 330 0.31 29.75 -9.99
CA THR A 330 0.87 29.74 -8.63
C THR A 330 0.66 31.08 -7.93
N ALA A 331 0.94 32.20 -8.60
CA ALA A 331 0.73 33.53 -8.05
C ALA A 331 -0.75 33.82 -7.77
N ALA A 332 -1.66 33.40 -8.65
CA ALA A 332 -3.10 33.53 -8.44
C ALA A 332 -3.60 32.69 -7.25
N ALA A 333 -3.06 31.48 -7.06
CA ALA A 333 -3.38 30.63 -5.91
C ALA A 333 -2.90 31.27 -4.60
N ILE A 334 -1.66 31.75 -4.55
CA ILE A 334 -1.09 32.44 -3.38
C ILE A 334 -1.86 33.74 -3.09
N GLY A 335 -2.15 34.54 -4.12
CA GLY A 335 -2.90 35.79 -3.98
C GLY A 335 -4.33 35.60 -3.50
N ARG A 336 -5.04 34.57 -4.00
CA ARG A 336 -6.36 34.19 -3.49
C ARG A 336 -6.33 33.75 -2.02
N ALA A 337 -5.21 33.19 -1.59
CA ALA A 337 -4.97 32.78 -0.22
C ALA A 337 -4.32 33.88 0.64
N GLY A 338 -4.34 35.16 0.22
CA GLY A 338 -3.88 36.31 1.01
C GLY A 338 -2.36 36.47 1.16
N GLY A 339 -1.58 35.59 0.55
CA GLY A 339 -0.11 35.57 0.68
C GLY A 339 0.41 34.18 1.08
N PRO A 340 1.73 33.97 1.09
CA PRO A 340 2.32 32.67 1.35
C PRO A 340 2.19 32.23 2.83
N ILE A 341 2.28 33.16 3.77
CA ILE A 341 2.11 32.89 5.21
C ILE A 341 0.65 32.52 5.49
N ASP A 342 -0.28 33.37 5.05
CA ASP A 342 -1.70 33.10 5.17
C ASP A 342 -2.14 31.79 4.49
N LEU A 343 -1.55 31.44 3.34
CA LEU A 343 -1.79 30.17 2.68
C LEU A 343 -1.35 28.99 3.56
N ALA A 344 -0.18 29.09 4.20
CA ALA A 344 0.32 28.08 5.12
C ALA A 344 -0.55 27.98 6.38
N ASP A 345 -0.93 29.10 6.99
CA ASP A 345 -1.79 29.13 8.18
C ASP A 345 -3.19 28.59 7.88
N ARG A 346 -3.78 28.94 6.73
CA ARG A 346 -5.05 28.37 6.26
C ARG A 346 -4.93 26.87 6.00
N ALA A 347 -3.86 26.43 5.35
CA ALA A 347 -3.61 25.00 5.11
C ALA A 347 -3.47 24.23 6.43
N TYR A 348 -2.70 24.76 7.38
CA TYR A 348 -2.55 24.15 8.71
C TYR A 348 -3.87 24.10 9.49
N SER A 349 -4.62 25.20 9.49
CA SER A 349 -5.91 25.29 10.17
C SER A 349 -6.94 24.35 9.55
N ALA A 350 -7.02 24.31 8.22
CA ALA A 350 -7.91 23.40 7.50
C ALA A 350 -7.54 21.93 7.74
N PHE A 351 -6.24 21.62 7.79
CA PHE A 351 -5.75 20.25 8.03
C PHE A 351 -6.14 19.74 9.41
N ASN A 352 -6.08 20.60 10.42
CA ASN A 352 -6.44 20.26 11.81
C ASN A 352 -7.94 20.42 12.11
N ALA A 353 -8.73 20.97 11.19
CA ALA A 353 -10.16 21.12 11.39
C ALA A 353 -10.84 19.73 11.43
N PRO A 354 -11.85 19.54 12.31
CA PRO A 354 -12.66 18.33 12.32
C PRO A 354 -13.20 18.06 10.91
N PRO A 355 -13.18 16.80 10.45
CA PRO A 355 -13.73 16.48 9.15
C PRO A 355 -15.22 16.85 9.09
N ALA A 356 -15.62 17.51 8.00
CA ALA A 356 -17.00 17.94 7.82
C ALA A 356 -17.90 16.71 7.59
N PRO A 357 -19.13 16.67 8.15
CA PRO A 357 -20.08 15.60 7.90
C PRO A 357 -20.33 15.49 6.38
N ALA A 358 -20.07 14.31 5.82
CA ALA A 358 -20.36 14.04 4.42
C ALA A 358 -21.85 13.71 4.24
N GLN A 359 -22.72 14.72 4.25
CA GLN A 359 -24.12 14.57 3.83
C GLN A 359 -24.24 14.97 2.34
N GLY A 360 -24.74 14.05 1.50
CA GLY A 360 -24.95 14.26 0.06
C GLY A 360 -23.77 13.80 -0.81
N ASP A 361 -23.29 14.68 -1.70
CA ASP A 361 -22.23 14.39 -2.67
C ASP A 361 -20.85 14.22 -2.01
N VAL A 362 -20.34 12.98 -2.01
CA VAL A 362 -19.04 12.59 -1.43
C VAL A 362 -17.87 13.28 -2.16
N GLY A 363 -18.04 13.63 -3.43
CA GLY A 363 -17.02 14.29 -4.27
C GLY A 363 -16.55 15.63 -3.72
N ARG A 364 -17.40 16.34 -2.97
CA ARG A 364 -17.05 17.63 -2.33
C ARG A 364 -15.85 17.52 -1.39
N ARG A 365 -15.58 16.34 -0.82
CA ARG A 365 -14.45 16.10 0.08
C ARG A 365 -13.09 16.28 -0.58
N LEU A 366 -12.98 16.07 -1.89
CA LEU A 366 -11.73 16.28 -2.64
C LEU A 366 -11.28 17.75 -2.64
N PHE A 367 -12.22 18.68 -2.44
CA PHE A 367 -11.96 20.11 -2.39
C PHE A 367 -11.77 20.66 -0.96
N SER A 368 -11.87 19.81 0.07
CA SER A 368 -11.56 20.15 1.46
C SER A 368 -10.11 19.77 1.81
N PHE A 369 -9.40 20.60 2.56
CA PHE A 369 -8.02 20.30 3.00
C PHE A 369 -8.00 19.82 4.46
N SER A 370 -8.75 18.77 4.82
CA SER A 370 -8.73 18.17 6.17
C SER A 370 -7.76 16.98 6.26
N GLY A 371 -7.09 16.82 7.40
CA GLY A 371 -6.21 15.70 7.71
C GLY A 371 -6.93 14.44 8.20
N SER A 372 -8.25 14.49 8.42
CA SER A 372 -9.05 13.37 8.95
C SER A 372 -8.42 12.77 10.21
N SER A 373 -8.21 13.61 11.24
CA SER A 373 -7.67 13.24 12.57
C SER A 373 -6.20 12.76 12.62
N ARG A 374 -5.47 12.76 11.48
CA ARG A 374 -4.04 12.36 11.43
C ARG A 374 -3.14 13.11 12.40
N SER A 375 -3.44 14.37 12.71
CA SER A 375 -2.65 15.13 13.69
C SER A 375 -2.75 14.57 15.11
N ASP A 376 -3.86 13.94 15.48
CA ASP A 376 -4.00 13.24 16.76
C ASP A 376 -3.20 11.93 16.75
N TYR A 377 -3.17 11.22 15.62
CA TYR A 377 -2.39 9.98 15.46
C TYR A 377 -0.90 10.27 15.63
N TRP A 378 -0.41 11.29 14.93
CA TRP A 378 0.99 11.72 15.02
C TRP A 378 1.35 12.23 16.41
N ARG A 379 0.42 12.88 17.12
CA ARG A 379 0.66 13.29 18.52
C ARG A 379 0.87 12.10 19.43
N VAL A 380 0.06 11.04 19.29
CA VAL A 380 0.23 9.82 20.10
C VAL A 380 1.55 9.10 19.75
N ALA A 381 1.89 8.99 18.47
CA ALA A 381 3.17 8.42 18.05
C ALA A 381 4.35 9.22 18.61
N TRP A 382 4.27 10.56 18.56
CA TRP A 382 5.31 11.44 19.09
C TRP A 382 5.49 11.28 20.60
N HIS A 383 4.40 11.17 21.37
CA HIS A 383 4.48 10.87 22.79
C HIS A 383 5.10 9.49 23.09
N ASP A 384 4.99 8.55 22.16
CA ASP A 384 5.66 7.27 22.29
C ASP A 384 7.17 7.36 22.01
N VAL A 385 7.58 8.22 21.07
CA VAL A 385 8.99 8.60 20.88
C VAL A 385 9.56 9.23 22.14
N GLU A 386 8.82 10.13 22.80
CA GLU A 386 9.23 10.77 24.06
C GLU A 386 9.38 9.77 25.21
N ASP A 387 8.48 8.79 25.30
CA ASP A 387 8.54 7.75 26.33
C ASP A 387 9.62 6.69 26.05
N HIS A 388 9.93 6.41 24.78
CA HIS A 388 10.86 5.34 24.34
C HIS A 388 11.91 5.83 23.32
N PRO A 389 12.77 6.82 23.65
CA PRO A 389 13.56 7.55 22.65
C PRO A 389 14.69 6.77 21.97
N LEU A 390 15.11 5.62 22.53
CA LEU A 390 16.26 4.86 22.03
C LEU A 390 15.86 3.65 21.18
N LEU A 391 15.04 2.76 21.73
CA LEU A 391 14.66 1.50 21.10
C LEU A 391 13.25 1.53 20.50
N GLY A 392 12.48 2.58 20.79
CA GLY A 392 11.04 2.57 20.59
C GLY A 392 10.31 1.61 21.54
N SER A 393 9.00 1.60 21.44
CA SER A 393 8.07 0.75 22.19
C SER A 393 8.01 -0.69 21.68
N GLY A 394 8.72 -1.00 20.59
CA GLY A 394 8.76 -2.26 19.86
C GLY A 394 7.69 -2.34 18.76
N ALA A 395 7.95 -3.15 17.73
CA ALA A 395 7.06 -3.25 16.56
C ALA A 395 5.64 -3.69 16.93
N GLY A 396 4.65 -3.10 16.25
CA GLY A 396 3.23 -3.40 16.40
C GLY A 396 2.62 -2.95 17.74
N SER A 397 3.21 -1.94 18.37
CA SER A 397 2.78 -1.44 19.68
C SER A 397 1.91 -0.17 19.61
N TYR A 398 1.83 0.47 18.44
CA TYR A 398 1.11 1.72 18.27
C TYR A 398 -0.38 1.60 18.64
N GLU A 399 -1.07 0.53 18.25
CA GLU A 399 -2.48 0.30 18.63
C GLU A 399 -2.68 0.39 20.15
N ARG A 400 -1.81 -0.23 20.94
CA ARG A 400 -1.88 -0.20 22.42
C ARG A 400 -1.66 1.21 22.96
N ARG A 401 -0.75 1.97 22.36
CA ARG A 401 -0.46 3.36 22.71
C ARG A 401 -1.63 4.28 22.37
N TRP A 402 -2.23 4.08 21.20
CA TRP A 402 -3.45 4.74 20.78
C TRP A 402 -4.59 4.45 21.76
N LEU A 403 -4.88 3.19 22.05
CA LEU A 403 -5.98 2.83 22.94
C LEU A 403 -5.85 3.46 24.34
N ALA A 404 -4.62 3.52 24.88
CA ALA A 404 -4.35 4.12 26.18
C ALA A 404 -4.46 5.66 26.20
N ARG A 405 -4.17 6.35 25.08
CA ARG A 405 -4.02 7.82 25.04
C ARG A 405 -4.97 8.55 24.09
N ARG A 406 -5.84 7.84 23.35
CA ARG A 406 -6.63 8.42 22.26
C ARG A 406 -7.53 9.57 22.74
N PRO A 407 -7.55 10.71 22.02
CA PRO A 407 -8.45 11.81 22.32
C PRO A 407 -9.89 11.55 21.84
N ALA A 408 -10.07 10.63 20.89
CA ALA A 408 -11.34 10.25 20.29
C ALA A 408 -11.49 8.73 20.23
N ASP A 409 -12.73 8.23 20.23
CA ASP A 409 -13.01 6.80 20.20
C ASP A 409 -13.02 6.27 18.76
N LEU A 410 -11.82 6.18 18.17
CA LEU A 410 -11.61 5.65 16.83
C LEU A 410 -10.78 4.36 16.89
N PRO A 411 -11.13 3.31 16.13
CA PRO A 411 -10.34 2.09 16.04
C PRO A 411 -9.14 2.30 15.10
N VAL A 412 -8.00 2.73 15.66
CA VAL A 412 -6.78 3.05 14.92
C VAL A 412 -5.66 2.12 15.35
N ARG A 413 -5.04 1.45 14.37
CA ARG A 413 -3.95 0.50 14.58
C ARG A 413 -2.56 1.05 14.29
N ASP A 414 -2.50 2.05 13.42
CA ASP A 414 -1.26 2.59 12.86
C ASP A 414 -1.24 4.11 12.93
N ALA A 415 -0.04 4.71 12.98
CA ALA A 415 0.13 6.17 13.12
C ALA A 415 -0.23 6.96 11.85
N HIS A 416 -0.50 6.28 10.74
CA HIS A 416 -0.71 6.89 9.43
C HIS A 416 0.47 7.79 9.03
N SER A 417 1.68 7.34 9.33
CA SER A 417 2.94 7.90 8.87
C SER A 417 4.05 6.89 9.11
N LEU A 418 4.45 6.18 8.04
CA LEU A 418 5.47 5.13 8.11
C LEU A 418 6.73 5.59 8.86
N TYR A 419 7.19 6.82 8.58
CA TYR A 419 8.43 7.34 9.17
C TYR A 419 8.30 7.61 10.67
N LEU A 420 7.19 8.23 11.09
CA LEU A 420 6.97 8.56 12.49
C LEU A 420 6.66 7.31 13.31
N GLU A 421 5.89 6.38 12.74
CA GLU A 421 5.59 5.09 13.35
C GLU A 421 6.85 4.25 13.54
N THR A 422 7.68 4.13 12.50
CA THR A 422 8.98 3.45 12.59
C THR A 422 9.86 4.08 13.67
N LEU A 423 9.84 5.41 13.82
CA LEU A 423 10.57 6.08 14.88
C LEU A 423 10.01 5.78 16.28
N ALA A 424 8.68 5.76 16.43
CA ALA A 424 8.00 5.47 17.69
C ALA A 424 8.23 4.02 18.14
N GLU A 425 8.12 3.06 17.21
CA GLU A 425 8.16 1.64 17.53
C GLU A 425 9.57 1.04 17.51
N LEU A 426 10.42 1.47 16.59
CA LEU A 426 11.75 0.88 16.37
C LEU A 426 12.91 1.83 16.70
N GLY A 427 12.60 3.03 17.19
CA GLY A 427 13.56 4.05 17.56
C GLY A 427 14.35 4.64 16.38
N PRO A 428 15.35 5.50 16.67
CA PRO A 428 16.18 6.11 15.65
C PRO A 428 16.92 5.10 14.76
N LEU A 429 17.31 3.94 15.31
CA LEU A 429 17.95 2.89 14.52
C LEU A 429 17.00 2.31 13.47
N GLY A 430 15.77 1.97 13.85
CA GLY A 430 14.76 1.49 12.90
C GLY A 430 14.51 2.50 11.77
N LEU A 431 14.36 3.78 12.12
CA LEU A 431 14.17 4.84 11.14
C LEU A 431 15.38 4.97 10.20
N LEU A 432 16.61 4.89 10.72
CA LEU A 432 17.82 4.94 9.89
C LEU A 432 17.92 3.75 8.93
N LEU A 433 17.55 2.54 9.36
CA LEU A 433 17.53 1.36 8.50
C LEU A 433 16.48 1.50 7.39
N LEU A 434 15.28 1.98 7.73
CA LEU A 434 14.23 2.28 6.76
C LEU A 434 14.66 3.34 5.75
N LEU A 435 15.14 4.49 6.21
CA LEU A 435 15.59 5.58 5.34
C LEU A 435 16.79 5.15 4.48
N GLY A 436 17.72 4.38 5.05
CA GLY A 436 18.86 3.82 4.32
C GLY A 436 18.42 2.94 3.15
N ALA A 437 17.38 2.12 3.35
CA ALA A 437 16.76 1.37 2.26
C ALA A 437 16.09 2.31 1.24
N LEU A 438 15.20 3.20 1.69
CA LEU A 438 14.35 3.99 0.79
C LEU A 438 15.09 5.10 0.02
N VAL A 439 16.24 5.57 0.51
CA VAL A 439 17.04 6.60 -0.17
C VAL A 439 17.90 6.01 -1.30
N ALA A 440 18.29 4.73 -1.22
CA ALA A 440 19.18 4.12 -2.21
C ALA A 440 18.63 4.17 -3.66
N PRO A 441 17.33 3.89 -3.92
CA PRO A 441 16.74 4.07 -5.25
C PRO A 441 16.76 5.52 -5.77
N LEU A 442 16.68 6.54 -4.88
CA LEU A 442 16.78 7.94 -5.28
C LEU A 442 18.19 8.27 -5.78
N GLY A 443 19.22 7.76 -5.11
CA GLY A 443 20.61 7.84 -5.59
C GLY A 443 20.78 7.17 -6.96
N ALA A 444 20.13 6.03 -7.19
CA ALA A 444 20.14 5.33 -8.46
C ALA A 444 19.44 6.13 -9.57
N ALA A 445 18.32 6.82 -9.26
CA ALA A 445 17.64 7.69 -10.19
C ALA A 445 18.55 8.82 -10.69
N LEU A 446 19.33 9.43 -9.79
CA LEU A 446 20.30 10.47 -10.15
C LEU A 446 21.43 9.93 -11.05
N ALA A 447 21.96 8.75 -10.70
CA ALA A 447 23.00 8.09 -11.48
C ALA A 447 22.52 7.65 -12.89
N ALA A 448 21.25 7.27 -13.00
CA ALA A 448 20.64 6.74 -14.22
C ALA A 448 19.75 7.73 -14.97
N ARG A 449 19.81 9.03 -14.66
CA ARG A 449 18.91 10.07 -15.20
C ARG A 449 18.82 10.18 -16.73
N GLY A 450 19.81 9.62 -17.45
CA GLY A 450 19.79 9.55 -18.91
C GLY A 450 18.87 8.46 -19.47
N HIS A 451 18.46 7.49 -18.65
CA HIS A 451 17.62 6.37 -19.09
C HIS A 451 16.15 6.81 -19.24
N PRO A 452 15.47 6.53 -20.38
CA PRO A 452 14.11 7.02 -20.65
C PRO A 452 13.05 6.63 -19.61
N LEU A 453 13.20 5.45 -18.99
CA LEU A 453 12.23 4.93 -18.01
C LEU A 453 12.50 5.37 -16.56
N VAL A 454 13.62 6.06 -16.29
CA VAL A 454 13.95 6.51 -14.93
C VAL A 454 12.99 7.60 -14.42
N PRO A 455 12.63 8.64 -15.21
CA PRO A 455 11.64 9.62 -14.76
C PRO A 455 10.27 9.00 -14.35
N PRO A 456 9.61 8.13 -15.13
CA PRO A 456 8.38 7.49 -14.66
C PRO A 456 8.54 6.60 -13.44
N ALA A 457 9.61 5.81 -13.38
CA ALA A 457 9.89 4.98 -12.20
C ALA A 457 10.12 5.86 -10.96
N LEU A 458 10.78 7.01 -11.11
CA LEU A 458 10.95 7.98 -10.03
C LEU A 458 9.62 8.61 -9.63
N ALA A 459 8.75 8.97 -10.58
CA ALA A 459 7.42 9.49 -10.25
C ALA A 459 6.63 8.48 -9.42
N ALA A 460 6.57 7.22 -9.87
CA ALA A 460 5.91 6.13 -9.15
C ALA A 460 6.49 5.92 -7.75
N TYR A 461 7.82 5.95 -7.62
CA TYR A 461 8.49 5.79 -6.34
C TYR A 461 8.22 6.95 -5.38
N CYS A 462 8.28 8.19 -5.87
CA CYS A 462 7.95 9.38 -5.09
C CYS A 462 6.47 9.43 -4.69
N CYS A 463 5.54 8.92 -5.51
CA CYS A 463 4.14 8.78 -5.11
C CYS A 463 4.05 7.92 -3.84
N TYR A 464 4.69 6.76 -3.84
CA TYR A 464 4.72 5.88 -2.68
C TYR A 464 5.36 6.54 -1.45
N LEU A 465 6.56 7.13 -1.59
CA LEU A 465 7.28 7.74 -0.45
C LEU A 465 6.50 8.89 0.20
N VAL A 466 5.81 9.70 -0.61
CA VAL A 466 5.01 10.83 -0.12
C VAL A 466 3.71 10.35 0.50
N HIS A 467 3.04 9.36 -0.08
CA HIS A 467 1.80 8.83 0.48
C HIS A 467 2.05 8.08 1.81
N ALA A 468 3.13 7.30 1.89
CA ALA A 468 3.55 6.62 3.12
C ALA A 468 3.93 7.58 4.25
N ALA A 469 4.15 8.87 3.96
CA ALA A 469 4.36 9.89 4.99
C ALA A 469 3.09 10.24 5.75
N VAL A 470 1.91 9.98 5.16
CA VAL A 470 0.60 10.42 5.65
C VAL A 470 -0.42 9.30 5.69
N ASP A 471 -0.04 8.05 5.42
CA ASP A 471 -0.91 6.89 5.52
C ASP A 471 -0.11 5.63 5.88
N TRP A 472 -0.81 4.56 6.22
CA TRP A 472 -0.24 3.28 6.64
C TRP A 472 -0.03 2.31 5.47
N ASP A 473 0.45 2.79 4.32
CA ASP A 473 0.65 1.96 3.12
C ASP A 473 1.57 0.75 3.35
N TRP A 474 2.43 0.84 4.38
CA TRP A 474 3.33 -0.22 4.80
C TRP A 474 2.62 -1.49 5.24
N GLU A 475 1.39 -1.41 5.74
CA GLU A 475 0.65 -2.60 6.16
C GLU A 475 -0.02 -3.32 4.99
N LEU A 476 -0.01 -2.71 3.80
CA LEU A 476 -0.64 -3.22 2.57
C LEU A 476 0.44 -3.63 1.56
N PRO A 477 0.90 -4.90 1.61
CA PRO A 477 1.92 -5.42 0.72
C PRO A 477 1.75 -5.12 -0.76
N ALA A 478 0.53 -5.11 -1.29
CA ALA A 478 0.30 -4.77 -2.69
C ALA A 478 0.81 -3.37 -3.07
N VAL A 479 0.58 -2.37 -2.20
CA VAL A 479 1.00 -0.97 -2.42
C VAL A 479 2.48 -0.80 -2.14
N THR A 480 2.96 -1.35 -1.03
CA THR A 480 4.38 -1.29 -0.68
C THR A 480 5.25 -1.97 -1.73
N LEU A 481 4.89 -3.17 -2.20
CA LEU A 481 5.63 -3.85 -3.26
C LEU A 481 5.50 -3.16 -4.63
N ALA A 482 4.43 -2.40 -4.89
CA ALA A 482 4.35 -1.54 -6.08
C ALA A 482 5.38 -0.40 -6.01
N GLY A 483 5.48 0.26 -4.86
CA GLY A 483 6.51 1.26 -4.57
C GLY A 483 7.93 0.68 -4.66
N LEU A 484 8.19 -0.44 -3.97
CA LEU A 484 9.50 -1.11 -4.02
C LEU A 484 9.83 -1.65 -5.41
N SER A 485 8.85 -2.02 -6.24
CA SER A 485 9.06 -2.36 -7.66
C SER A 485 9.55 -1.17 -8.48
N ALA A 486 8.97 0.01 -8.24
CA ALA A 486 9.46 1.24 -8.86
C ALA A 486 10.89 1.56 -8.39
N GLY A 487 11.19 1.39 -7.10
CA GLY A 487 12.54 1.53 -6.55
C GLY A 487 13.55 0.54 -7.15
N ALA A 488 13.16 -0.73 -7.31
CA ALA A 488 13.97 -1.75 -7.96
C ALA A 488 14.23 -1.42 -9.44
N ALA A 489 13.25 -0.84 -10.15
CA ALA A 489 13.45 -0.37 -11.52
C ALA A 489 14.52 0.73 -11.61
N LEU A 490 14.56 1.66 -10.64
CA LEU A 490 15.59 2.69 -10.56
C LEU A 490 16.98 2.09 -10.32
N LEU A 491 17.08 1.15 -9.38
CA LEU A 491 18.32 0.44 -9.07
C LEU A 491 18.85 -0.35 -10.28
N VAL A 492 17.98 -1.10 -10.96
CA VAL A 492 18.33 -1.87 -12.16
C VAL A 492 18.75 -0.95 -13.31
N ALA A 493 18.11 0.21 -13.46
CA ALA A 493 18.50 1.19 -14.47
C ALA A 493 19.89 1.80 -14.26
N ALA A 494 20.35 1.87 -13.00
CA ALA A 494 21.68 2.36 -12.66
C ALA A 494 22.79 1.32 -12.88
N ARG A 495 22.47 0.06 -13.20
CA ARG A 495 23.49 -0.96 -13.47
C ARG A 495 24.37 -0.58 -14.68
N PRO A 496 25.71 -0.70 -14.57
CA PRO A 496 26.60 -0.38 -15.70
C PRO A 496 26.45 -1.34 -16.89
N THR A 497 26.22 -2.63 -16.62
CA THR A 497 26.13 -3.70 -17.62
C THR A 497 25.21 -4.81 -17.11
N ASP A 498 24.58 -5.56 -18.02
CA ASP A 498 23.75 -6.74 -17.71
C ASP A 498 24.57 -8.03 -17.54
N THR A 499 25.79 -7.91 -17.00
CA THR A 499 26.66 -9.07 -16.80
C THR A 499 26.12 -9.97 -15.69
N THR A 500 25.93 -11.24 -16.04
CA THR A 500 25.57 -12.30 -15.10
C THR A 500 26.72 -13.30 -14.99
N ARG A 501 26.78 -13.98 -13.84
CA ARG A 501 27.72 -15.08 -13.62
C ARG A 501 26.95 -16.29 -13.10
N ALA A 502 27.40 -17.48 -13.49
CA ALA A 502 26.92 -18.69 -12.86
C ALA A 502 27.26 -18.64 -11.36
N PRO A 503 26.30 -18.93 -10.46
CA PRO A 503 26.59 -19.03 -9.04
C PRO A 503 27.62 -20.14 -8.80
N SER A 504 28.59 -19.90 -7.92
CA SER A 504 29.48 -20.97 -7.49
C SER A 504 28.69 -22.07 -6.76
N PRO A 505 29.10 -23.36 -6.81
CA PRO A 505 28.38 -24.42 -6.10
C PRO A 505 28.21 -24.15 -4.61
N ARG A 506 29.20 -23.51 -3.96
CA ARG A 506 29.13 -23.12 -2.54
C ARG A 506 28.08 -22.04 -2.28
N LEU A 507 28.03 -21.02 -3.14
CA LEU A 507 27.03 -19.96 -3.05
C LEU A 507 25.63 -20.52 -3.31
N LEU A 508 25.48 -21.36 -4.33
CA LEU A 508 24.22 -22.03 -4.62
C LEU A 508 23.75 -22.89 -3.44
N ALA A 509 24.63 -23.70 -2.84
CA ALA A 509 24.31 -24.48 -1.64
C ALA A 509 23.91 -23.58 -0.46
N SER A 510 24.58 -22.44 -0.26
CA SER A 510 24.26 -21.49 0.80
C SER A 510 22.90 -20.82 0.58
N VAL A 511 22.61 -20.41 -0.65
CA VAL A 511 21.31 -19.83 -1.04
C VAL A 511 20.19 -20.86 -0.90
N LEU A 512 20.41 -22.10 -1.33
CA LEU A 512 19.44 -23.19 -1.16
C LEU A 512 19.20 -23.51 0.31
N GLY A 513 20.25 -23.52 1.14
CA GLY A 513 20.13 -23.69 2.58
C GLY A 513 19.32 -22.56 3.22
N ALA A 514 19.64 -21.31 2.92
CA ALA A 514 18.91 -20.15 3.42
C ALA A 514 17.45 -20.14 2.94
N ALA A 515 17.21 -20.42 1.65
CA ALA A 515 15.87 -20.50 1.08
C ALA A 515 15.05 -21.64 1.71
N CYS A 516 15.67 -22.78 2.02
CA CYS A 516 15.04 -23.89 2.72
C CYS A 516 14.61 -23.48 4.14
N VAL A 517 15.53 -22.88 4.91
CA VAL A 517 15.22 -22.38 6.27
C VAL A 517 14.09 -21.35 6.24
N VAL A 518 14.19 -20.34 5.38
CA VAL A 518 13.15 -19.32 5.21
C VAL A 518 11.82 -19.95 4.81
N SER A 519 11.81 -20.91 3.87
CA SER A 519 10.59 -21.59 3.43
C SER A 519 9.96 -22.41 4.55
N VAL A 520 10.75 -23.13 5.34
CA VAL A 520 10.25 -23.90 6.48
C VAL A 520 9.63 -22.96 7.51
N LEU A 521 10.35 -21.92 7.95
CA LEU A 521 9.84 -20.97 8.93
C LEU A 521 8.57 -20.27 8.45
N THR A 522 8.55 -19.83 7.18
CA THR A 522 7.38 -19.20 6.56
C THR A 522 6.19 -20.16 6.47
N ALA A 523 6.43 -21.44 6.15
CA ALA A 523 5.37 -22.45 6.10
C ALA A 523 4.78 -22.73 7.50
N LEU A 524 5.63 -22.76 8.53
CA LEU A 524 5.18 -22.90 9.92
C LEU A 524 4.32 -21.71 10.37
N ALA A 525 4.79 -20.49 10.12
CA ALA A 525 4.05 -19.26 10.39
C ALA A 525 2.69 -19.24 9.65
N LEU A 526 2.69 -19.59 8.36
CA LEU A 526 1.47 -19.68 7.54
C LEU A 526 0.44 -20.65 8.12
N VAL A 527 0.87 -21.79 8.67
CA VAL A 527 -0.03 -22.75 9.31
C VAL A 527 -0.65 -22.18 10.58
N GLY A 528 0.13 -21.47 11.40
CA GLY A 528 -0.35 -20.77 12.59
C GLY A 528 -1.35 -19.66 12.25
N ASN A 529 -0.97 -18.76 11.34
CA ASN A 529 -1.77 -17.61 10.94
C ASN A 529 -3.08 -18.03 10.27
N ARG A 530 -3.07 -19.08 9.43
CA ARG A 530 -4.32 -19.63 8.87
C ARG A 530 -5.23 -20.23 9.94
N ALA A 531 -4.67 -20.88 10.95
CA ALA A 531 -5.48 -21.43 12.03
C ALA A 531 -6.11 -20.30 12.88
N LEU A 532 -5.41 -19.19 13.10
CA LEU A 532 -5.97 -17.99 13.74
C LEU A 532 -7.13 -17.40 12.92
N GLU A 533 -6.90 -17.14 11.62
CA GLU A 533 -7.93 -16.61 10.73
C GLU A 533 -9.16 -17.52 10.68
N GLN A 534 -8.97 -18.83 10.47
CA GLN A 534 -10.06 -19.80 10.43
C GLN A 534 -10.84 -19.90 11.75
N SER A 535 -10.17 -19.65 12.88
CA SER A 535 -10.82 -19.63 14.18
C SER A 535 -11.70 -18.38 14.35
N ALA A 536 -11.21 -17.20 13.95
CA ALA A 536 -11.99 -15.97 13.99
C ALA A 536 -13.19 -16.04 13.03
N ASP A 537 -12.96 -16.44 11.77
CA ASP A 537 -14.03 -16.61 10.77
C ASP A 537 -15.08 -17.65 11.19
N ALA A 538 -14.72 -18.62 12.04
CA ALA A 538 -15.64 -19.60 12.59
C ALA A 538 -16.52 -19.01 13.71
N LEU A 539 -15.94 -18.17 14.58
CA LEU A 539 -16.70 -17.44 15.60
C LEU A 539 -17.72 -16.49 14.96
N ASP A 540 -17.33 -15.77 13.90
CA ASP A 540 -18.23 -14.89 13.13
C ASP A 540 -19.42 -15.65 12.52
N ARG A 541 -19.20 -16.92 12.16
CA ARG A 541 -20.24 -17.83 11.64
C ARG A 541 -20.95 -18.63 12.74
N THR A 542 -20.68 -18.34 14.02
CA THR A 542 -21.22 -19.05 15.19
C THR A 542 -20.91 -20.55 15.24
N ASP A 543 -19.80 -20.97 14.61
CA ASP A 543 -19.30 -22.35 14.62
C ASP A 543 -18.23 -22.55 15.71
N SER A 544 -18.68 -22.69 16.95
CA SER A 544 -17.81 -22.86 18.12
C SER A 544 -16.92 -24.10 18.06
N ALA A 545 -17.38 -25.18 17.40
CA ALA A 545 -16.62 -26.41 17.29
C ALA A 545 -15.40 -26.24 16.38
N GLU A 546 -15.58 -25.58 15.22
CA GLU A 546 -14.50 -25.20 14.34
C GLU A 546 -13.55 -24.22 15.02
N ALA A 547 -14.09 -23.15 15.62
CA ALA A 547 -13.32 -22.12 16.30
C ALA A 547 -12.36 -22.72 17.32
N LYS A 548 -12.86 -23.51 18.29
CA LYS A 548 -12.02 -24.15 19.31
C LYS A 548 -10.96 -25.08 18.72
N ARG A 549 -11.30 -25.82 17.65
CA ARG A 549 -10.34 -26.75 17.01
C ARG A 549 -9.19 -25.98 16.35
N GLN A 550 -9.50 -24.91 15.66
CA GLN A 550 -8.51 -24.07 14.98
C GLN A 550 -7.72 -23.23 15.99
N ALA A 551 -8.34 -22.70 17.05
CA ALA A 551 -7.65 -22.03 18.14
C ALA A 551 -6.60 -22.94 18.82
N ARG A 552 -6.96 -24.19 19.13
CA ARG A 552 -5.98 -25.18 19.66
C ARG A 552 -4.87 -25.50 18.67
N ARG A 553 -5.18 -25.52 17.37
CA ARG A 553 -4.17 -25.69 16.32
C ARG A 553 -3.24 -24.48 16.30
N ALA A 554 -3.76 -23.26 16.31
CA ALA A 554 -2.99 -22.03 16.36
C ALA A 554 -2.05 -21.99 17.58
N ALA A 555 -2.55 -22.35 18.77
CA ALA A 555 -1.77 -22.38 20.01
C ALA A 555 -0.53 -23.28 19.93
N ARG A 556 -0.57 -24.37 19.12
CA ARG A 556 0.59 -25.25 18.90
C ARG A 556 1.67 -24.63 18.02
N TRP A 557 1.28 -23.77 17.07
CA TRP A 557 2.19 -23.19 16.08
C TRP A 557 2.63 -21.77 16.43
N THR A 558 1.93 -21.11 17.35
CA THR A 558 2.21 -19.74 17.82
C THR A 558 2.25 -19.68 19.34
N PRO A 559 3.15 -20.44 20.00
CA PRO A 559 3.17 -20.55 21.47
C PRO A 559 3.49 -19.24 22.20
N TRP A 560 4.00 -18.22 21.48
CA TRP A 560 4.27 -16.89 22.00
C TRP A 560 3.09 -15.91 21.91
N ALA A 561 1.97 -16.32 21.29
CA ALA A 561 0.80 -15.48 21.07
C ALA A 561 -0.30 -15.76 22.10
N SER A 562 -0.94 -14.70 22.57
CA SER A 562 -2.09 -14.77 23.48
C SER A 562 -3.41 -15.00 22.73
N GLU A 563 -3.49 -14.54 21.47
CA GLU A 563 -4.68 -14.60 20.61
C GLU A 563 -5.30 -16.01 20.43
N PRO A 564 -4.53 -17.10 20.26
CA PRO A 564 -5.11 -18.45 20.22
C PRO A 564 -5.93 -18.80 21.47
N TRP A 565 -5.53 -18.31 22.64
CA TRP A 565 -6.22 -18.56 23.90
C TRP A 565 -7.46 -17.69 24.07
N ARG A 566 -7.44 -16.46 23.54
CA ARG A 566 -8.62 -15.60 23.46
C ARG A 566 -9.72 -16.26 22.61
N LEU A 567 -9.39 -16.64 21.38
CA LEU A 567 -10.33 -17.29 20.45
C LEU A 567 -10.83 -18.65 20.98
N LEU A 568 -9.98 -19.42 21.68
CA LEU A 568 -10.41 -20.65 22.34
C LEU A 568 -11.42 -20.38 23.45
N GLY A 569 -11.16 -19.37 24.28
CA GLY A 569 -12.03 -18.95 25.37
C GLY A 569 -13.37 -18.41 24.87
N GLU A 570 -13.38 -17.57 23.84
CA GLU A 570 -14.60 -17.07 23.20
C GLU A 570 -15.46 -18.22 22.65
N GLY A 571 -14.84 -19.21 21.99
CA GLY A 571 -15.55 -20.39 21.50
C GLY A 571 -16.11 -21.28 22.64
N GLN A 572 -15.47 -21.31 23.80
CA GLN A 572 -15.98 -22.00 25.00
C GLN A 572 -17.13 -21.22 25.64
N LEU A 573 -17.00 -19.90 25.70
CA LEU A 573 -18.03 -19.00 26.23
C LEU A 573 -19.32 -19.06 25.39
N ALA A 574 -19.18 -19.13 24.06
CA ALA A 574 -20.29 -19.29 23.13
C ALA A 574 -21.09 -20.60 23.35
N GLU A 575 -20.48 -21.63 23.95
CA GLU A 575 -21.15 -22.87 24.34
C GLU A 575 -21.62 -22.87 25.80
N GLY A 576 -21.39 -21.80 26.55
CA GLY A 576 -21.73 -21.68 27.97
C GLY A 576 -20.73 -22.36 28.92
N ASP A 577 -19.56 -22.80 28.43
CA ASP A 577 -18.50 -23.39 29.25
C ASP A 577 -17.63 -22.30 29.90
N ILE A 578 -18.18 -21.65 30.93
CA ILE A 578 -17.58 -20.49 31.60
C ILE A 578 -16.25 -20.86 32.29
N GLU A 579 -16.17 -22.05 32.92
CA GLU A 579 -14.96 -22.48 33.64
C GLU A 579 -13.79 -22.68 32.68
N ALA A 580 -14.03 -23.38 31.56
CA ALA A 580 -13.00 -23.62 30.57
C ALA A 580 -12.61 -22.32 29.84
N ALA A 581 -13.57 -21.44 29.56
CA ALA A 581 -13.32 -20.12 28.99
C ALA A 581 -12.40 -19.28 29.90
N GLY A 582 -12.73 -19.19 31.19
CA GLY A 582 -11.91 -18.49 32.19
C GLY A 582 -10.49 -19.07 32.30
N ALA A 583 -10.33 -20.39 32.20
CA ALA A 583 -9.00 -21.03 32.16
C ALA A 583 -8.19 -20.62 30.92
N SER A 584 -8.83 -20.59 29.74
CA SER A 584 -8.20 -20.14 28.49
C SER A 584 -7.80 -18.66 28.56
N PHE A 585 -8.68 -17.77 29.05
CA PHE A 585 -8.35 -16.35 29.18
C PHE A 585 -7.20 -16.10 30.16
N ARG A 586 -7.16 -16.78 31.31
CA ARG A 586 -6.01 -16.70 32.24
C ARG A 586 -4.71 -17.19 31.59
N LYS A 587 -4.79 -18.24 30.77
CA LYS A 587 -3.62 -18.72 30.01
C LYS A 587 -3.17 -17.68 28.98
N GLY A 588 -4.10 -17.03 28.27
CA GLY A 588 -3.79 -15.91 27.38
C GLY A 588 -3.12 -14.74 28.10
N LEU A 589 -3.63 -14.34 29.27
CA LEU A 589 -3.07 -13.27 30.10
C LEU A 589 -1.68 -13.60 30.67
N ALA A 590 -1.35 -14.88 30.82
CA ALA A 590 0.00 -15.31 31.18
C ALA A 590 1.01 -15.06 30.05
N GLU A 591 0.56 -15.13 28.80
CA GLU A 591 1.39 -14.75 27.64
C GLU A 591 1.41 -13.23 27.42
N ASP A 592 0.27 -12.57 27.60
CA ASP A 592 0.13 -11.13 27.42
C ASP A 592 -0.83 -10.47 28.42
N SER A 593 -0.26 -9.94 29.49
CA SER A 593 -1.01 -9.23 30.53
C SER A 593 -1.47 -7.82 30.13
N ARG A 594 -1.12 -7.33 28.93
CA ARG A 594 -1.44 -6.00 28.42
C ARG A 594 -2.58 -6.00 27.39
N SER A 595 -3.12 -7.16 27.01
CA SER A 595 -4.34 -7.23 26.19
C SER A 595 -5.55 -6.84 27.03
N TRP A 596 -6.24 -5.78 26.61
CA TRP A 596 -7.44 -5.31 27.29
C TRP A 596 -8.64 -6.22 27.01
N GLU A 597 -8.69 -6.83 25.82
CA GLU A 597 -9.70 -7.78 25.36
C GLU A 597 -9.69 -9.01 26.27
N LEU A 598 -8.53 -9.61 26.51
CA LEU A 598 -8.41 -10.76 27.41
C LEU A 598 -8.84 -10.45 28.86
N TRP A 599 -8.58 -9.22 29.34
CA TRP A 599 -9.09 -8.79 30.64
C TRP A 599 -10.61 -8.57 30.63
N LEU A 600 -11.16 -8.05 29.54
CA LEU A 600 -12.60 -7.91 29.36
C LEU A 600 -13.28 -9.29 29.35
N ASP A 601 -12.78 -10.21 28.53
CA ASP A 601 -13.31 -11.56 28.37
C ASP A 601 -13.20 -12.39 29.66
N LEU A 602 -12.08 -12.27 30.39
CA LEU A 602 -11.97 -12.87 31.73
C LEU A 602 -13.01 -12.29 32.68
N GLY A 603 -13.27 -10.99 32.62
CA GLY A 603 -14.31 -10.35 33.43
C GLY A 603 -15.72 -10.87 33.10
N LEU A 604 -16.01 -11.12 31.81
CA LEU A 604 -17.26 -11.72 31.37
C LEU A 604 -17.40 -13.19 31.80
N ALA A 605 -16.29 -13.90 31.94
CA ALA A 605 -16.23 -15.31 32.36
C ALA A 605 -15.94 -15.53 33.85
N SER A 606 -16.02 -14.49 34.70
CA SER A 606 -15.71 -14.60 36.13
C SER A 606 -16.72 -13.84 37.01
N GLU A 607 -16.66 -14.11 38.31
CA GLU A 607 -17.52 -13.48 39.31
C GLU A 607 -16.72 -12.85 40.46
N GLY A 608 -17.40 -12.05 41.28
CA GLY A 608 -16.85 -11.54 42.52
C GLY A 608 -15.58 -10.68 42.35
N PRO A 609 -14.53 -10.90 43.16
CA PRO A 609 -13.30 -10.10 43.12
C PRO A 609 -12.51 -10.22 41.81
N GLU A 610 -12.51 -11.39 41.16
CA GLU A 610 -11.78 -11.60 39.90
C GLU A 610 -12.37 -10.73 38.79
N ARG A 611 -13.71 -10.73 38.66
CA ARG A 611 -14.43 -9.89 37.71
C ARG A 611 -14.10 -8.42 37.85
N ARG A 612 -14.16 -7.89 39.08
CA ARG A 612 -13.86 -6.47 39.35
C ARG A 612 -12.43 -6.13 38.95
N ARG A 613 -11.46 -6.96 39.34
CA ARG A 613 -10.05 -6.78 38.97
C ARG A 613 -9.86 -6.81 37.45
N ALA A 614 -10.55 -7.72 36.76
CA ALA A 614 -10.45 -7.87 35.32
C ALA A 614 -10.98 -6.63 34.58
N PHE A 615 -12.17 -6.13 34.94
CA PHE A 615 -12.72 -4.90 34.36
C PHE A 615 -11.92 -3.65 34.71
N ASP A 616 -11.36 -3.55 35.92
CA ASP A 616 -10.48 -2.43 36.29
C ASP A 616 -9.19 -2.44 35.45
N ARG A 617 -8.62 -3.62 35.17
CA ARG A 617 -7.47 -3.75 34.26
C ARG A 617 -7.80 -3.42 32.82
N ALA A 618 -8.90 -3.95 32.30
CA ALA A 618 -9.37 -3.63 30.95
C ALA A 618 -9.58 -2.12 30.79
N SER A 619 -10.19 -1.45 31.78
CA SER A 619 -10.41 -0.01 31.79
C SER A 619 -9.13 0.81 31.89
N ALA A 620 -8.08 0.30 32.53
CA ALA A 620 -6.79 1.00 32.59
C ALA A 620 -6.05 0.95 31.24
N LEU A 621 -6.22 -0.13 30.49
CA LEU A 621 -5.57 -0.36 29.19
C LEU A 621 -6.35 0.29 28.03
N ASN A 622 -7.68 0.30 28.11
CA ASN A 622 -8.58 0.93 27.14
C ASN A 622 -9.62 1.84 27.86
N PRO A 623 -9.22 3.05 28.33
CA PRO A 623 -10.06 3.88 29.20
C PRO A 623 -11.35 4.41 28.56
N ARG A 624 -11.38 4.48 27.22
CA ARG A 624 -12.51 5.06 26.46
C ARG A 624 -13.49 4.03 25.93
N GLU A 625 -13.25 2.74 26.13
CA GLU A 625 -14.15 1.68 25.66
C GLU A 625 -15.55 1.76 26.30
N PRO A 626 -16.61 2.04 25.52
CA PRO A 626 -17.95 2.21 26.07
C PRO A 626 -18.45 0.97 26.80
N GLN A 627 -18.15 -0.23 26.29
CA GLN A 627 -18.58 -1.49 26.90
C GLN A 627 -17.98 -1.69 28.29
N ILE A 628 -16.68 -1.42 28.45
CA ILE A 628 -15.98 -1.54 29.74
C ILE A 628 -16.56 -0.52 30.74
N GLN A 629 -16.81 0.72 30.30
CA GLN A 629 -17.40 1.73 31.18
C GLN A 629 -18.81 1.35 31.65
N ALA A 630 -19.63 0.77 30.78
CA ALA A 630 -20.96 0.28 31.14
C ALA A 630 -20.89 -0.87 32.15
N LEU A 631 -20.02 -1.86 31.89
CA LEU A 631 -19.85 -3.02 32.76
C LEU A 631 -19.31 -2.65 34.15
N ARG A 632 -18.42 -1.66 34.26
CA ARG A 632 -17.94 -1.17 35.57
C ARG A 632 -19.04 -0.53 36.40
N ARG A 633 -19.98 0.20 35.77
CA ARG A 633 -21.12 0.81 36.48
C ARG A 633 -22.12 -0.22 36.97
N GLY A 634 -22.26 -1.35 36.29
CA GLY A 634 -23.15 -2.45 36.70
C GLY A 634 -22.50 -3.48 37.64
N ALA A 635 -21.17 -3.47 37.78
CA ALA A 635 -20.42 -4.40 38.63
C ALA A 635 -20.13 -3.87 40.05
N GLY A 636 -20.38 -2.59 40.31
CA GLY A 636 -20.42 -1.98 41.64
C GLY A 636 -21.83 -2.05 42.22
#